data_AF-A0A653ENM3-F1
#
_entry.id   AF-A0A653ENM3-F1
#
_cell.length_a   1.000
_cell.length_b   1.000
_cell.length_c   1.000
_cell.angle_alpha   90.00
_cell.angle_beta   90.00
_cell.angle_gamma   90.00
#
_symmetry.space_group_name_H-M   'P 1'
#
loop_
_entity.id
_entity.type
_entity.pdbx_description
1 polymer ?
#
loop_
_entity_poly.entity_id
_entity_poly.type
_entity_poly.pdbx_seq_one_letter_code
_entity_poly.pdbx_strand_id
1 'polypeptide(L)'
;MSRGSDGTPIQVEPIARILPMLSVPHLDREFDYLVSAEQSDDAQPGVRVRVRFHGRLVDGFVLERRNDTDHQGKLGWLDRVVSAEPVLTPEIRRLVDAVAARYAGTRADVLRLAIPARHARVEREPGLIADRPDVDPVDPAGWQVYGRGGQFLAALAQARAARAVWQVLPGERWADRFAEAAAQTVRAGRAVLGIVPDQRDLDTLWQAATARIDEPSVVALSAGLGPAARYRRWLAALRGTARLVIGTRSAVFAPLSDLGLVMVWADGDDSLAEPRAPYPHAREVAMLRAHQARCAALIGGYARTAEAHALVRSGWAHDIVAARPVVRARSPRVVALDDSGYAEERDPAARTARLPSIALRAARSALAAAAPVLVQVPRRGYVPSLACGRCRAITRCRHCTGPLSLQERGGPGAVCRWCGRAEPALRCARCGSDAVRAVVIGARRTAEELGRAFPGTAVITSSGDAVVPEVATRPALVVATPGAEPRASGGYGAALLLDTWALLGRQDLRAAEDALWRWMAAAALVRSRADGGVVMVVAESSIPTVQSLVRWDPVGHAEAELTARSEVGLPPSVHIAALDGTAEAVMALLDQAGLPDPERFQAELLGPVELPPGVRRPAGIPAGAPVTRMLVRVRREHGLELAACLRRAVSVLSARQTHEPVRVQIDPLHIG
;
A
#
# COMPACT_ATOMS: atom_id res chain seq x y z
N MET A 1 30.71 5.89 37.81
CA MET A 1 31.46 4.67 38.16
C MET A 1 30.97 3.54 37.27
N SER A 2 31.73 3.25 36.21
CA SER A 2 31.40 2.29 35.16
C SER A 2 32.10 0.97 35.47
N ARG A 3 31.39 -0.04 35.97
CA ARG A 3 31.86 -1.43 35.90
C ARG A 3 31.78 -1.86 34.43
N GLY A 4 32.84 -1.60 33.66
CA GLY A 4 33.07 -2.33 32.42
C GLY A 4 33.42 -3.75 32.81
N SER A 5 32.78 -4.72 32.19
CA SER A 5 33.08 -6.14 32.34
C SER A 5 34.51 -6.43 31.85
N ASP A 6 35.51 -6.26 32.72
CA ASP A 6 36.84 -6.84 32.53
C ASP A 6 36.72 -8.35 32.78
N GLY A 7 36.22 -9.07 31.77
CA GLY A 7 36.10 -10.52 31.76
C GLY A 7 37.24 -11.16 30.98
N THR A 8 37.59 -12.41 31.31
CA THR A 8 38.46 -13.22 30.46
C THR A 8 37.69 -13.58 29.17
N PRO A 9 38.26 -13.38 27.97
CA PRO A 9 37.60 -13.76 26.73
C PRO A 9 37.48 -15.29 26.67
N ILE A 10 36.39 -15.80 26.08
CA ILE A 10 36.21 -17.23 25.88
C ILE A 10 37.21 -17.76 24.83
N GLN A 11 37.62 -19.02 24.93
CA GLN A 11 38.61 -19.60 24.02
C GLN A 11 38.04 -19.96 22.63
N VAL A 12 36.73 -20.16 22.53
CA VAL A 12 36.05 -20.53 21.28
C VAL A 12 35.10 -19.41 20.87
N GLU A 13 35.31 -18.91 19.66
CA GLU A 13 34.61 -17.79 19.04
C GLU A 13 34.47 -16.54 19.94
N PRO A 14 35.58 -15.98 20.48
CA PRO A 14 35.55 -14.84 21.40
C PRO A 14 34.94 -13.56 20.83
N ILE A 15 34.76 -13.48 19.51
CA ILE A 15 34.39 -12.23 18.83
C ILE A 15 32.95 -12.34 18.35
N ALA A 16 32.13 -11.35 18.69
CA ALA A 16 30.81 -11.13 18.12
C ALA A 16 30.87 -9.95 17.14
N ARG A 17 30.48 -10.20 15.90
CA ARG A 17 30.27 -9.14 14.91
C ARG A 17 28.85 -8.62 15.05
N ILE A 18 28.71 -7.33 15.30
CA ILE A 18 27.46 -6.69 15.69
C ILE A 18 27.09 -5.62 14.67
N LEU A 19 25.78 -5.54 14.36
CA LEU A 19 25.18 -4.40 13.68
C LEU A 19 24.53 -3.48 14.72
N PRO A 20 25.11 -2.30 15.01
CA PRO A 20 24.49 -1.30 15.87
C PRO A 20 23.25 -0.70 15.21
N MET A 21 22.18 -0.46 15.98
CA MET A 21 20.92 0.11 15.51
C MET A 21 20.97 1.64 15.36
N LEU A 22 21.97 2.12 14.62
CA LEU A 22 22.21 3.54 14.33
C LEU A 22 21.51 3.93 13.02
N SER A 23 20.74 5.02 13.03
CA SER A 23 20.06 5.54 11.81
C SER A 23 20.99 6.30 10.86
N VAL A 24 22.28 6.36 11.18
CA VAL A 24 23.23 7.23 10.47
C VAL A 24 23.83 6.42 9.32
N PRO A 25 23.63 6.82 8.04
CA PRO A 25 23.97 5.99 6.89
C PRO A 25 25.43 5.51 6.85
N HIS A 26 26.40 6.36 7.20
CA HIS A 26 27.82 5.98 7.20
C HIS A 26 28.22 5.01 8.32
N LEU A 27 27.32 4.74 9.25
CA LEU A 27 27.51 3.78 10.35
C LEU A 27 26.72 2.49 10.14
N ASP A 28 26.07 2.29 8.98
CA ASP A 28 25.40 1.03 8.60
C ASP A 28 26.41 -0.06 8.21
N ARG A 29 27.33 -0.35 9.12
CA ARG A 29 28.38 -1.37 8.98
C ARG A 29 28.48 -2.21 10.24
N GLU A 30 29.30 -3.23 10.14
CA GLU A 30 29.47 -4.24 11.18
C GLU A 30 30.69 -3.87 12.04
N PHE A 31 30.61 -4.18 13.33
CA PHE A 31 31.64 -3.85 14.30
C PHE A 31 31.91 -5.05 15.20
N ASP A 32 33.18 -5.37 15.41
CA ASP A 32 33.61 -6.54 16.17
C ASP A 32 33.79 -6.17 17.65
N TYR A 33 33.27 -7.02 18.54
CA TYR A 33 33.35 -6.88 19.99
C TYR A 33 33.77 -8.19 20.64
N LEU A 34 34.51 -8.11 21.75
CA LEU A 34 34.85 -9.28 22.58
C LEU A 34 33.65 -9.70 23.43
N VAL A 35 33.45 -11.01 23.55
CA VAL A 35 32.42 -11.64 24.37
C VAL A 35 33.07 -12.29 25.59
N SER A 36 32.56 -11.97 26.78
CA SER A 36 32.97 -12.62 28.02
C SER A 36 32.42 -14.05 28.10
N ALA A 37 33.10 -14.94 28.82
CA ALA A 37 32.64 -16.31 29.04
C ALA A 37 31.20 -16.38 29.59
N GLU A 38 30.85 -15.49 30.54
CA GLU A 38 29.51 -15.42 31.15
C GLU A 38 28.38 -15.13 30.15
N GLN A 39 28.67 -14.44 29.05
CA GLN A 39 27.67 -14.05 28.06
C GLN A 39 27.68 -14.97 26.84
N SER A 40 28.63 -15.90 26.75
CA SER A 40 28.91 -16.59 25.50
C SER A 40 27.77 -17.46 25.02
N ASP A 41 27.13 -18.19 25.94
CA ASP A 41 26.01 -19.09 25.63
C ASP A 41 24.83 -18.30 25.07
N ASP A 42 24.52 -17.13 25.62
CA ASP A 42 23.41 -16.28 25.19
C ASP A 42 23.74 -15.40 23.98
N ALA A 43 25.01 -15.06 23.75
CA ALA A 43 25.46 -14.16 22.68
C ALA A 43 25.54 -14.88 21.32
N GLN A 44 24.41 -15.41 20.84
CA GLN A 44 24.29 -16.14 19.58
C GLN A 44 23.87 -15.22 18.42
N PRO A 45 24.14 -15.60 17.16
CA PRO A 45 23.62 -14.87 15.99
C PRO A 45 22.11 -14.66 16.07
N GLY A 46 21.68 -13.43 15.75
CA GLY A 46 20.27 -13.03 15.76
C GLY A 46 19.76 -12.43 17.07
N VAL A 47 20.53 -12.51 18.16
CA VAL A 47 20.10 -11.98 19.47
C VAL A 47 20.30 -10.47 19.59
N ARG A 48 19.48 -9.83 20.44
CA ARG A 48 19.62 -8.41 20.77
C ARG A 48 20.72 -8.22 21.81
N VAL A 49 21.58 -7.23 21.58
CA VAL A 49 22.68 -6.88 22.46
C VAL A 49 22.72 -5.38 22.71
N ARG A 50 23.47 -4.97 23.74
CA ARG A 50 23.93 -3.60 23.90
C ARG A 50 25.44 -3.53 23.80
N VAL A 51 25.90 -2.50 23.13
CA VAL A 51 27.33 -2.20 22.96
C VAL A 51 27.60 -0.74 23.27
N ARG A 52 28.83 -0.45 23.69
CA ARG A 52 29.31 0.94 23.77
C ARG A 52 29.86 1.36 22.41
N PHE A 53 29.30 2.44 21.88
CA PHE A 53 29.72 3.06 20.63
C PHE A 53 30.01 4.54 20.90
N HIS A 54 31.27 4.96 20.77
CA HIS A 54 31.75 6.30 21.15
C HIS A 54 31.24 6.76 22.53
N GLY A 55 31.34 5.89 23.54
CA GLY A 55 30.96 6.20 24.93
C GLY A 55 29.45 6.15 25.22
N ARG A 56 28.59 5.93 24.23
CA ARG A 56 27.14 5.78 24.41
C ARG A 56 26.71 4.32 24.29
N LEU A 57 25.72 3.92 25.07
CA LEU A 57 25.10 2.60 24.93
C LEU A 57 24.11 2.61 23.77
N VAL A 58 24.26 1.66 22.85
CA VAL A 58 23.43 1.51 21.66
C VAL A 58 22.96 0.06 21.59
N ASP A 59 21.69 -0.14 21.22
CA ASP A 59 21.16 -1.47 20.94
C ASP A 59 21.75 -1.99 19.61
N GLY A 60 21.94 -3.29 19.48
CA GLY A 60 22.44 -3.92 18.27
C GLY A 60 21.99 -5.36 18.15
N PHE A 61 22.35 -5.99 17.04
CA PHE A 61 22.12 -7.42 16.81
C PHE A 61 23.45 -8.12 16.54
N VAL A 62 23.65 -9.28 17.17
CA VAL A 62 24.77 -10.17 16.80
C VAL A 62 24.46 -10.73 15.43
N LEU A 63 25.39 -10.58 14.49
CA LEU A 63 25.27 -11.11 13.13
C LEU A 63 25.97 -12.45 13.00
N GLU A 64 27.12 -12.60 13.65
CA GLU A 64 27.96 -13.81 13.60
C GLU A 64 28.90 -13.86 14.82
N ARG A 65 29.37 -15.07 15.13
CA ARG A 65 30.42 -15.38 16.10
C ARG A 65 31.67 -15.85 15.35
N ARG A 66 32.85 -15.40 15.76
CA ARG A 66 34.12 -15.64 15.05
C ARG A 66 35.28 -15.88 16.01
N ASN A 67 36.28 -16.61 15.53
CA ASN A 67 37.57 -16.80 16.21
C ASN A 67 38.58 -15.69 15.92
N ASP A 68 38.40 -14.97 14.82
CA ASP A 68 39.31 -13.98 14.28
C ASP A 68 38.59 -12.67 13.92
N THR A 69 39.36 -11.59 13.81
CA THR A 69 38.88 -10.28 13.35
C THR A 69 39.87 -9.67 12.38
N ASP A 70 39.34 -8.98 11.37
CA ASP A 70 40.11 -8.18 10.41
C ASP A 70 40.43 -6.78 10.98
N HIS A 71 39.94 -6.45 12.18
CA HIS A 71 40.16 -5.17 12.83
C HIS A 71 41.55 -5.09 13.47
N GLN A 72 42.35 -4.12 13.05
CA GLN A 72 43.72 -3.92 13.53
C GLN A 72 43.81 -3.15 14.88
N GLY A 73 42.70 -2.67 15.44
CA GLY A 73 42.65 -1.90 16.69
C GLY A 73 42.21 -2.69 17.91
N LYS A 74 42.11 -2.02 19.06
CA LYS A 74 41.61 -2.64 20.30
C LYS A 74 40.10 -2.86 20.21
N LEU A 75 39.68 -4.10 20.37
CA LEU A 75 38.25 -4.45 20.45
C LEU A 75 37.63 -3.94 21.76
N GLY A 76 36.42 -3.41 21.64
CA GLY A 76 35.56 -3.14 22.80
C GLY A 76 34.92 -4.43 23.32
N TRP A 77 34.50 -4.43 24.57
CA TRP A 77 33.72 -5.52 25.14
C TRP A 77 32.23 -5.37 24.84
N LEU A 78 31.55 -6.49 24.62
CA LEU A 78 30.10 -6.59 24.66
C LEU A 78 29.59 -6.16 26.04
N ASP A 79 28.74 -5.12 26.09
CA ASP A 79 28.25 -4.58 27.36
C ASP A 79 27.26 -5.54 28.01
N ARG A 80 26.25 -6.01 27.26
CA ARG A 80 25.34 -7.09 27.68
C ARG A 80 24.56 -7.72 26.53
N VAL A 81 24.21 -8.99 26.65
CA VAL A 81 23.10 -9.60 25.91
C VAL A 81 21.76 -9.15 26.51
N VAL A 82 20.85 -8.63 25.68
CA VAL A 82 19.53 -8.13 26.13
C VAL A 82 18.55 -9.27 26.33
N SER A 83 18.65 -10.30 25.48
CA SER A 83 17.88 -11.55 25.53
C SER A 83 18.57 -12.60 24.67
N ALA A 84 18.53 -13.85 25.11
CA ALA A 84 18.98 -15.02 24.33
C ALA A 84 18.04 -15.39 23.17
N GLU A 85 16.86 -14.76 23.07
CA GLU A 85 15.91 -15.05 21.99
C GLU A 85 16.45 -14.54 20.62
N PRO A 86 16.68 -15.42 19.63
CA PRO A 86 17.26 -15.06 18.32
C PRO A 86 16.19 -14.45 17.41
N VAL A 87 15.89 -13.17 17.65
CA VAL A 87 14.81 -12.45 16.97
C VAL A 87 15.13 -12.03 15.52
N LEU A 88 16.41 -11.91 15.15
CA LEU A 88 16.84 -11.67 13.77
C LEU A 88 17.23 -13.00 13.13
N THR A 89 16.27 -13.68 12.51
CA THR A 89 16.53 -14.95 11.82
C THR A 89 17.37 -14.74 10.55
N PRO A 90 18.09 -15.76 10.06
CA PRO A 90 18.87 -15.65 8.82
C PRO A 90 18.04 -15.24 7.59
N GLU A 91 16.79 -15.67 7.51
CA GLU A 91 15.85 -15.30 6.43
C GLU A 91 15.51 -13.81 6.51
N ILE A 92 15.19 -13.31 7.70
CA ILE A 92 14.87 -11.89 7.90
C ILE A 92 16.11 -11.02 7.69
N ARG A 93 17.31 -11.47 8.09
CA ARG A 93 18.56 -10.77 7.78
C ARG A 93 18.76 -10.62 6.26
N ARG A 94 18.65 -11.71 5.50
CA ARG A 94 18.76 -11.67 4.02
C ARG A 94 17.70 -10.78 3.37
N LEU A 95 16.48 -10.77 3.92
CA LEU A 95 15.42 -9.88 3.45
C LEU A 95 15.74 -8.41 3.75
N VAL A 96 16.20 -8.11 4.97
CA VAL A 96 16.61 -6.77 5.41
C VAL A 96 17.71 -6.22 4.50
N ASP A 97 18.74 -7.03 4.23
CA ASP A 97 19.86 -6.64 3.37
C ASP A 97 19.39 -6.31 1.95
N ALA A 98 18.52 -7.15 1.39
CA ALA A 98 18.00 -6.96 0.04
C ALA A 98 17.03 -5.77 -0.05
N VAL A 99 16.22 -5.51 0.98
CA VAL A 99 15.34 -4.33 1.04
C VAL A 99 16.17 -3.05 1.19
N ALA A 100 17.17 -3.03 2.07
CA ALA A 100 18.07 -1.89 2.23
C ALA A 100 18.84 -1.59 0.93
N ALA A 101 19.31 -2.63 0.23
CA ALA A 101 19.95 -2.49 -1.07
C ALA A 101 19.00 -1.94 -2.15
N ARG A 102 17.79 -2.50 -2.26
CA ARG A 102 16.80 -2.10 -3.29
C ARG A 102 16.31 -0.66 -3.12
N TYR A 103 16.13 -0.21 -1.88
CA TYR A 103 15.54 1.09 -1.57
C TYR A 103 16.57 2.17 -1.15
N ALA A 104 17.86 1.94 -1.41
CA ALA A 104 18.95 2.84 -1.02
C ALA A 104 18.93 3.23 0.47
N GLY A 105 18.53 2.28 1.33
CA GLY A 105 18.32 2.46 2.76
C GLY A 105 19.44 1.95 3.64
N THR A 106 19.25 2.08 4.97
CA THR A 106 20.11 1.42 5.97
C THR A 106 19.46 0.14 6.48
N ARG A 107 20.27 -0.84 6.91
CA ARG A 107 19.75 -2.07 7.54
C ARG A 107 19.03 -1.75 8.85
N ALA A 108 19.53 -0.79 9.62
CA ALA A 108 18.91 -0.36 10.87
C ALA A 108 17.49 0.20 10.67
N ASP A 109 17.23 0.96 9.61
CA ASP A 109 15.90 1.47 9.31
C ASP A 109 14.92 0.35 8.96
N VAL A 110 15.34 -0.61 8.15
CA VAL A 110 14.51 -1.78 7.82
C VAL A 110 14.27 -2.65 9.06
N LEU A 111 15.27 -2.85 9.91
CA LEU A 111 15.14 -3.63 11.14
C LEU A 111 14.13 -3.03 12.13
N ARG A 112 13.99 -1.69 12.18
CA ARG A 112 12.94 -1.04 13.00
C ARG A 112 11.53 -1.31 12.51
N LEU A 113 11.38 -1.60 11.22
CA LEU A 113 10.10 -2.03 10.65
C LEU A 113 9.88 -3.52 10.89
N ALA A 114 10.94 -4.32 10.76
CA ALA A 114 10.89 -5.77 10.78
C ALA A 114 10.72 -6.38 12.18
N ILE A 115 11.44 -5.85 13.17
CA ILE A 115 11.53 -6.42 14.50
C ILE A 115 10.89 -5.46 15.51
N PRO A 116 9.78 -5.85 16.18
CA PRO A 116 9.15 -5.02 17.20
C PRO A 116 10.07 -4.80 18.41
N ALA A 117 9.78 -3.73 19.17
CA ALA A 117 10.44 -3.49 20.44
C ALA A 117 10.19 -4.65 21.42
N ARG A 118 11.22 -5.01 22.19
CA ARG A 118 11.17 -6.13 23.13
C ARG A 118 10.15 -5.87 24.25
N HIS A 119 9.37 -6.90 24.58
CA HIS A 119 8.54 -6.92 25.78
C HIS A 119 8.94 -8.09 26.71
N ALA A 120 9.83 -7.81 27.67
CA ALA A 120 10.51 -8.82 28.48
C ALA A 120 9.59 -9.81 29.20
N ARG A 121 8.45 -9.34 29.75
CA ARG A 121 7.48 -10.22 30.43
C ARG A 121 6.88 -11.25 29.48
N VAL A 122 6.60 -10.84 28.24
CA VAL A 122 5.97 -11.71 27.22
C VAL A 122 6.97 -12.73 26.69
N GLU A 123 8.24 -12.35 26.57
CA GLU A 123 9.30 -13.28 26.14
C GLU A 123 9.49 -14.46 27.09
N ARG A 124 9.31 -14.22 28.40
CA ARG A 124 9.39 -15.25 29.44
C ARG A 124 8.15 -16.16 29.50
N GLU A 125 7.06 -15.79 28.82
CA GLU A 125 5.89 -16.67 28.74
C GLU A 125 6.31 -17.94 27.99
N PRO A 126 6.01 -19.14 28.53
CA PRO A 126 6.36 -20.40 27.88
C PRO A 126 5.72 -20.44 26.49
N GLY A 127 6.51 -20.82 25.49
CA GLY A 127 6.00 -21.04 24.14
C GLY A 127 5.00 -22.20 24.16
N LEU A 128 3.86 -22.02 23.49
CA LEU A 128 3.00 -23.15 23.19
C LEU A 128 3.71 -23.99 22.12
N ILE A 129 3.99 -25.26 22.44
CA ILE A 129 4.34 -26.25 21.43
C ILE A 129 3.06 -26.46 20.63
N ALA A 130 3.01 -25.95 19.41
CA ALA A 130 1.91 -26.22 18.51
C ALA A 130 2.18 -27.54 17.79
N ASP A 131 1.27 -28.49 17.97
CA ASP A 131 1.15 -29.58 17.02
C ASP A 131 0.84 -29.01 15.62
N ARG A 132 1.09 -29.80 14.58
CA ARG A 132 0.67 -29.40 13.23
C ARG A 132 -0.86 -29.19 13.27
N PRO A 133 -1.36 -28.02 12.83
CA PRO A 133 -2.80 -27.79 12.82
C PRO A 133 -3.47 -28.85 11.96
N ASP A 134 -4.58 -29.38 12.47
CA ASP A 134 -5.41 -30.27 11.67
C ASP A 134 -6.24 -29.40 10.73
N VAL A 135 -6.04 -29.56 9.43
CA VAL A 135 -6.68 -28.73 8.41
C VAL A 135 -7.39 -29.64 7.44
N ASP A 136 -8.71 -29.50 7.40
CA ASP A 136 -9.57 -30.24 6.49
C ASP A 136 -9.12 -30.07 5.03
N PRO A 137 -9.33 -31.09 4.17
CA PRO A 137 -9.09 -30.96 2.74
C PRO A 137 -9.86 -29.77 2.15
N VAL A 138 -9.17 -28.92 1.41
CA VAL A 138 -9.78 -27.76 0.74
C VAL A 138 -10.54 -28.23 -0.51
N ASP A 139 -11.82 -27.88 -0.61
CA ASP A 139 -12.60 -28.10 -1.83
C ASP A 139 -12.07 -27.23 -2.99
N PRO A 140 -11.60 -27.82 -4.11
CA PRO A 140 -11.07 -27.06 -5.23
C PRO A 140 -12.16 -26.32 -6.04
N ALA A 141 -13.45 -26.60 -5.84
CA ALA A 141 -14.53 -26.10 -6.70
C ALA A 141 -14.51 -24.57 -6.88
N GLY A 142 -14.30 -23.81 -5.80
CA GLY A 142 -14.25 -22.35 -5.90
C GLY A 142 -13.03 -21.82 -6.66
N TRP A 143 -11.92 -22.58 -6.70
CA TRP A 143 -10.74 -22.26 -7.51
C TRP A 143 -10.86 -22.75 -8.97
N GLN A 144 -11.64 -23.80 -9.24
CA GLN A 144 -11.86 -24.32 -10.59
C GLN A 144 -12.68 -23.39 -11.49
N VAL A 145 -13.42 -22.45 -10.90
CA VAL A 145 -14.12 -21.38 -11.64
C VAL A 145 -13.11 -20.47 -12.39
N TYR A 146 -11.87 -20.41 -11.91
CA TYR A 146 -10.79 -19.62 -12.49
C TYR A 146 -9.91 -20.47 -13.41
N GLY A 147 -9.51 -19.90 -14.55
CA GLY A 147 -8.45 -20.46 -15.37
C GLY A 147 -7.20 -20.66 -14.51
N ARG A 148 -6.63 -21.87 -14.54
CA ARG A 148 -5.44 -22.29 -13.76
C ARG A 148 -5.60 -22.26 -12.23
N GLY A 149 -6.77 -21.89 -11.68
CA GLY A 149 -6.97 -21.81 -10.23
C GLY A 149 -6.83 -23.17 -9.52
N GLY A 150 -7.43 -24.23 -10.08
CA GLY A 150 -7.24 -25.59 -9.57
C GLY A 150 -5.78 -26.08 -9.64
N GLN A 151 -5.05 -25.71 -10.69
CA GLN A 151 -3.62 -26.03 -10.83
C GLN A 151 -2.77 -25.29 -9.80
N PHE A 152 -3.11 -24.03 -9.50
CA PHE A 152 -2.47 -23.26 -8.45
C PHE A 152 -2.66 -23.93 -7.09
N LEU A 153 -3.90 -24.32 -6.74
CA LEU A 153 -4.19 -25.01 -5.48
C LEU A 153 -3.43 -26.35 -5.38
N ALA A 154 -3.38 -27.12 -6.47
CA ALA A 154 -2.60 -28.35 -6.53
C ALA A 154 -1.08 -28.12 -6.37
N ALA A 155 -0.56 -27.02 -6.91
CA ALA A 155 0.85 -26.64 -6.75
C ALA A 155 1.16 -26.27 -5.29
N LEU A 156 0.25 -25.60 -4.58
CA LEU A 156 0.37 -25.32 -3.15
C LEU A 156 0.42 -26.61 -2.32
N ALA A 157 -0.41 -27.61 -2.66
CA ALA A 157 -0.40 -28.93 -2.04
C ALA A 157 0.96 -29.63 -2.13
N GLN A 158 1.70 -29.36 -3.21
CA GLN A 158 3.02 -29.92 -3.50
C GLN A 158 4.17 -29.00 -3.03
N ALA A 159 3.87 -27.93 -2.29
CA ALA A 159 4.83 -26.90 -1.87
C ALA A 159 5.67 -26.31 -3.03
N ARG A 160 5.08 -26.23 -4.23
CA ARG A 160 5.75 -25.65 -5.41
C ARG A 160 5.64 -24.13 -5.40
N ALA A 161 6.67 -23.46 -5.92
CA ALA A 161 6.75 -22.01 -6.04
C ALA A 161 5.84 -21.45 -7.16
N ALA A 162 4.54 -21.74 -7.13
CA ALA A 162 3.57 -21.21 -8.07
C ALA A 162 3.26 -19.74 -7.75
N ARG A 163 3.37 -18.86 -8.74
CA ARG A 163 3.18 -17.41 -8.59
C ARG A 163 2.04 -16.96 -9.47
N ALA A 164 1.11 -16.22 -8.89
CA ALA A 164 -0.11 -15.84 -9.58
C ALA A 164 -0.60 -14.43 -9.24
N VAL A 165 -1.28 -13.83 -10.22
CA VAL A 165 -2.10 -12.63 -10.04
C VAL A 165 -3.56 -13.03 -10.30
N TRP A 166 -4.38 -12.85 -9.29
CA TRP A 166 -5.76 -13.31 -9.25
C TRP A 166 -6.75 -12.14 -9.30
N GLN A 167 -7.67 -12.17 -10.27
CA GLN A 167 -8.78 -11.22 -10.33
C GLN A 167 -10.04 -11.83 -9.72
N VAL A 168 -10.50 -11.25 -8.62
CA VAL A 168 -11.67 -11.73 -7.89
C VAL A 168 -12.96 -11.46 -8.66
N LEU A 169 -13.88 -12.42 -8.63
CA LEU A 169 -15.23 -12.24 -9.16
C LEU A 169 -16.06 -11.28 -8.28
N PRO A 170 -16.85 -10.38 -8.87
CA PRO A 170 -17.80 -9.56 -8.11
C PRO A 170 -18.79 -10.42 -7.33
N GLY A 171 -19.18 -9.97 -6.13
CA GLY A 171 -20.05 -10.70 -5.23
C GLY A 171 -19.39 -11.92 -4.55
N GLU A 172 -18.16 -12.28 -4.89
CA GLU A 172 -17.40 -13.30 -4.15
C GLU A 172 -16.74 -12.69 -2.91
N ARG A 173 -16.70 -13.47 -1.83
CA ARG A 173 -15.92 -13.14 -0.63
C ARG A 173 -14.45 -13.47 -0.88
N TRP A 174 -13.67 -12.47 -1.26
CA TRP A 174 -12.25 -12.64 -1.59
C TRP A 174 -11.43 -13.38 -0.50
N ALA A 175 -11.78 -13.13 0.76
CA ALA A 175 -11.10 -13.71 1.92
C ALA A 175 -11.26 -15.23 2.02
N ASP A 176 -12.36 -15.79 1.49
CA ASP A 176 -12.54 -17.24 1.47
C ASP A 176 -11.53 -17.92 0.56
N ARG A 177 -11.28 -17.37 -0.63
CA ARG A 177 -10.25 -17.89 -1.55
C ARG A 177 -8.86 -17.80 -0.92
N PHE A 178 -8.52 -16.67 -0.28
CA PHE A 178 -7.24 -16.52 0.44
C PHE A 178 -7.12 -17.52 1.59
N ALA A 179 -8.17 -17.68 2.40
CA ALA A 179 -8.18 -18.64 3.51
C ALA A 179 -8.01 -20.08 3.03
N GLU A 180 -8.57 -20.43 1.88
CA GLU A 180 -8.39 -21.75 1.27
C GLU A 180 -6.99 -21.99 0.73
N ALA A 181 -6.39 -21.01 0.05
CA ALA A 181 -4.99 -21.10 -0.37
C ALA A 181 -4.05 -21.21 0.85
N ALA A 182 -4.37 -20.49 1.93
CA ALA A 182 -3.64 -20.57 3.19
C ALA A 182 -3.79 -21.96 3.82
N ALA A 183 -5.02 -22.45 3.97
CA ALA A 183 -5.33 -23.76 4.53
C ALA A 183 -4.62 -24.88 3.76
N GLN A 184 -4.67 -24.85 2.42
CA GLN A 184 -3.96 -25.82 1.58
C GLN A 184 -2.44 -25.82 1.81
N THR A 185 -1.86 -24.64 1.99
CA THR A 185 -0.41 -24.48 2.22
C THR A 185 -0.02 -24.93 3.63
N VAL A 186 -0.83 -24.60 4.64
CA VAL A 186 -0.64 -25.03 6.03
C VAL A 186 -0.75 -26.54 6.14
N ARG A 187 -1.75 -27.15 5.48
CA ARG A 187 -1.93 -28.60 5.36
C ARG A 187 -0.72 -29.29 4.71
N ALA A 188 -0.07 -28.64 3.74
CA ALA A 188 1.19 -29.11 3.16
C ALA A 188 2.41 -28.93 4.09
N GLY A 189 2.19 -28.53 5.35
CA GLY A 189 3.23 -28.36 6.35
C GLY A 189 4.07 -27.11 6.15
N ARG A 190 3.60 -26.10 5.39
CA ARG A 190 4.32 -24.84 5.13
C ARG A 190 3.65 -23.64 5.81
N ALA A 191 4.39 -22.57 6.07
CA ALA A 191 3.84 -21.36 6.67
C ALA A 191 3.30 -20.39 5.61
N VAL A 192 2.39 -19.50 6.02
CA VAL A 192 1.71 -18.56 5.12
C VAL A 192 1.80 -17.14 5.67
N LEU A 193 2.05 -16.20 4.78
CA LEU A 193 2.02 -14.77 5.07
C LEU A 193 0.93 -14.09 4.23
N GLY A 194 -0.10 -13.53 4.87
CA GLY A 194 -1.15 -12.73 4.25
C GLY A 194 -0.97 -11.24 4.56
N ILE A 195 -0.79 -10.42 3.54
CA ILE A 195 -0.71 -8.96 3.66
C ILE A 195 -2.00 -8.33 3.14
N VAL A 196 -2.59 -7.46 3.93
CA VAL A 196 -3.81 -6.73 3.62
C VAL A 196 -3.64 -5.23 3.90
N PRO A 197 -4.42 -4.33 3.27
CA PRO A 197 -4.25 -2.88 3.43
C PRO A 197 -4.48 -2.40 4.88
N ASP A 198 -5.61 -2.76 5.47
CA ASP A 198 -6.10 -2.16 6.71
C ASP A 198 -6.66 -3.17 7.73
N GLN A 199 -7.15 -2.64 8.85
CA GLN A 199 -7.73 -3.46 9.93
C GLN A 199 -9.02 -4.19 9.50
N ARG A 200 -9.82 -3.61 8.61
CA ARG A 200 -11.09 -4.21 8.16
C ARG A 200 -10.82 -5.43 7.30
N ASP A 201 -9.89 -5.31 6.36
CA ASP A 201 -9.49 -6.43 5.51
C ASP A 201 -8.76 -7.52 6.34
N LEU A 202 -8.01 -7.11 7.37
CA LEU A 202 -7.40 -8.03 8.32
C LEU A 202 -8.44 -8.83 9.11
N ASP A 203 -9.46 -8.17 9.67
CA ASP A 203 -10.52 -8.85 10.42
C ASP A 203 -11.32 -9.81 9.52
N THR A 204 -11.50 -9.42 8.26
CA THR A 204 -12.18 -10.25 7.25
C THR A 204 -11.41 -11.51 6.93
N LEU A 205 -10.11 -11.37 6.66
CA LEU A 205 -9.26 -12.52 6.36
C LEU A 205 -9.05 -13.39 7.60
N TRP A 206 -8.93 -12.78 8.78
CA TRP A 206 -8.89 -13.51 10.06
C TRP A 206 -10.11 -14.40 10.21
N GLN A 207 -11.32 -13.86 10.10
CA GLN A 207 -12.56 -14.63 10.22
C GLN A 207 -12.64 -15.78 9.21
N ALA A 208 -12.25 -15.56 7.96
CA ALA A 208 -12.26 -16.60 6.94
C ALA A 208 -11.20 -17.69 7.19
N ALA A 209 -10.05 -17.31 7.75
CA ALA A 209 -8.94 -18.20 8.05
C ALA A 209 -9.21 -19.07 9.29
N THR A 210 -9.71 -18.48 10.38
CA THR A 210 -10.01 -19.22 11.63
C THR A 210 -11.22 -20.14 11.50
N ALA A 211 -11.99 -20.02 10.42
CA ALA A 211 -13.02 -20.99 10.06
C ALA A 211 -12.46 -22.28 9.41
N ARG A 212 -11.17 -22.31 9.06
CA ARG A 212 -10.51 -23.42 8.34
C ARG A 212 -9.20 -23.90 8.98
N ILE A 213 -8.58 -23.06 9.80
CA ILE A 213 -7.31 -23.32 10.47
C ILE A 213 -7.55 -23.01 11.95
N ASP A 214 -7.08 -23.90 12.82
CA ASP A 214 -7.17 -23.71 14.28
C ASP A 214 -6.68 -22.32 14.70
N GLU A 215 -7.48 -21.63 15.51
CA GLU A 215 -7.20 -20.26 15.94
C GLU A 215 -5.79 -20.05 16.53
N PRO A 216 -5.21 -20.97 17.35
CA PRO A 216 -3.84 -20.84 17.85
C PRO A 216 -2.76 -20.81 16.75
N SER A 217 -3.04 -21.38 15.57
CA SER A 217 -2.14 -21.41 14.42
C SER A 217 -2.24 -20.16 13.53
N VAL A 218 -3.16 -19.25 13.82
CA VAL A 218 -3.36 -18.01 13.07
C VAL A 218 -3.00 -16.82 13.95
N VAL A 219 -2.19 -15.87 13.46
CA VAL A 219 -1.92 -14.62 14.19
C VAL A 219 -2.13 -13.41 13.31
N ALA A 220 -2.78 -12.38 13.87
CA ALA A 220 -2.98 -11.11 13.22
C ALA A 220 -2.01 -10.04 13.76
N LEU A 221 -1.20 -9.44 12.89
CA LEU A 221 -0.27 -8.35 13.19
C LEU A 221 -0.80 -7.03 12.64
N SER A 222 -1.25 -6.14 13.53
CA SER A 222 -1.70 -4.80 13.16
C SER A 222 -1.03 -3.72 14.00
N ALA A 223 -1.05 -2.48 13.49
CA ALA A 223 -0.48 -1.33 14.18
C ALA A 223 -1.29 -0.90 15.41
N GLY A 224 -2.58 -1.26 15.49
CA GLY A 224 -3.45 -0.91 16.61
C GLY A 224 -3.22 -1.74 17.87
N LEU A 225 -2.44 -2.83 17.80
CA LEU A 225 -2.12 -3.66 18.95
C LEU A 225 -1.17 -2.94 19.91
N GLY A 226 -1.47 -3.01 21.21
CA GLY A 226 -0.54 -2.59 22.25
C GLY A 226 0.79 -3.37 22.20
N PRO A 227 1.91 -2.81 22.73
CA PRO A 227 3.24 -3.40 22.59
C PRO A 227 3.33 -4.86 23.05
N ALA A 228 2.70 -5.21 24.18
CA ALA A 228 2.70 -6.58 24.70
C ALA A 228 2.01 -7.57 23.75
N ALA A 229 0.80 -7.24 23.27
CA ALA A 229 0.04 -8.10 22.37
C ALA A 229 0.72 -8.27 21.02
N ARG A 230 1.28 -7.19 20.47
CA ARG A 230 2.06 -7.23 19.22
C ARG A 230 3.29 -8.12 19.37
N TYR A 231 4.06 -7.97 20.46
CA TYR A 231 5.24 -8.79 20.70
C TYR A 231 4.88 -10.28 20.88
N ARG A 232 3.79 -10.59 21.61
CA ARG A 232 3.33 -11.97 21.81
C ARG A 232 3.00 -12.67 20.49
N ARG A 233 2.20 -12.00 19.64
CA ARG A 233 1.81 -12.55 18.33
C ARG A 233 3.01 -12.69 17.39
N TRP A 234 3.95 -11.74 17.46
CA TRP A 234 5.18 -11.80 16.68
C TRP A 234 6.10 -12.94 17.15
N LEU A 235 6.20 -13.18 18.46
CA LEU A 235 6.93 -14.34 19.02
C LEU A 235 6.25 -15.67 18.66
N ALA A 236 4.92 -15.73 18.60
CA ALA A 236 4.22 -16.93 18.13
C ALA A 236 4.58 -17.28 16.67
N ALA A 237 4.79 -16.27 15.81
CA ALA A 237 5.31 -16.48 14.47
C ALA A 237 6.78 -16.94 14.49
N LEU A 238 7.64 -16.25 15.26
CA LEU A 238 9.06 -16.59 15.40
C LEU A 238 9.29 -18.02 15.88
N ARG A 239 8.55 -18.43 16.91
CA ARG A 239 8.66 -19.74 17.56
C ARG A 239 7.93 -20.86 16.80
N GLY A 240 7.29 -20.54 15.67
CA GLY A 240 6.59 -21.51 14.82
C GLY A 240 5.23 -21.98 15.35
N THR A 241 4.74 -21.42 16.47
CA THR A 241 3.38 -21.69 16.99
C THR A 241 2.32 -21.24 15.98
N ALA A 242 2.53 -20.11 15.32
CA ALA A 242 1.64 -19.63 14.26
C ALA A 242 2.11 -20.12 12.88
N ARG A 243 1.18 -20.72 12.12
CA ARG A 243 1.40 -21.21 10.76
C ARG A 243 0.89 -20.25 9.69
N LEU A 244 -0.06 -19.39 10.04
CA LEU A 244 -0.56 -18.30 9.20
C LEU A 244 -0.40 -16.98 9.94
N VAL A 245 0.39 -16.07 9.37
CA VAL A 245 0.46 -14.68 9.82
C VAL A 245 -0.33 -13.83 8.84
N ILE A 246 -1.35 -13.13 9.34
CA ILE A 246 -2.06 -12.09 8.60
C ILE A 246 -1.64 -10.74 9.17
N GLY A 247 -1.41 -9.74 8.34
CA GLY A 247 -1.18 -8.41 8.86
C GLY A 247 -1.17 -7.32 7.82
N THR A 248 -1.02 -6.10 8.29
CA THR A 248 -0.89 -4.95 7.39
C THR A 248 0.55 -4.80 6.89
N ARG A 249 0.86 -3.69 6.23
CA ARG A 249 2.16 -3.37 5.61
C ARG A 249 3.41 -3.94 6.29
N SER A 250 3.64 -3.69 7.59
CA SER A 250 4.87 -4.12 8.27
C SER A 250 4.96 -5.62 8.54
N ALA A 251 3.85 -6.36 8.47
CA ALA A 251 3.84 -7.80 8.69
C ALA A 251 4.60 -8.57 7.60
N VAL A 252 4.93 -7.93 6.46
CA VAL A 252 5.75 -8.54 5.40
C VAL A 252 7.11 -9.03 5.89
N PHE A 253 7.57 -8.53 7.05
CA PHE A 253 8.81 -8.93 7.73
C PHE A 253 8.61 -9.95 8.87
N ALA A 254 7.40 -10.46 9.09
CA ALA A 254 7.15 -11.41 10.18
C ALA A 254 8.03 -12.67 10.00
N PRO A 255 8.77 -13.12 11.03
CA PRO A 255 9.62 -14.29 10.94
C PRO A 255 8.74 -15.54 10.82
N LEU A 256 8.91 -16.27 9.72
CA LEU A 256 8.18 -17.50 9.45
C LEU A 256 9.17 -18.53 8.94
N SER A 257 9.35 -19.62 9.69
CA SER A 257 10.03 -20.82 9.21
C SER A 257 9.18 -21.50 8.13
N ASP A 258 9.83 -22.16 7.17
CA ASP A 258 9.17 -22.95 6.13
C ASP A 258 8.08 -22.21 5.33
N LEU A 259 8.27 -20.90 5.08
CA LEU A 259 7.35 -20.10 4.28
C LEU A 259 7.06 -20.79 2.94
N GLY A 260 5.78 -21.05 2.68
CA GLY A 260 5.27 -21.73 1.48
C GLY A 260 4.44 -20.83 0.58
N LEU A 261 3.82 -19.79 1.13
CA LEU A 261 2.97 -18.87 0.38
C LEU A 261 3.03 -17.45 0.96
N VAL A 262 3.19 -16.47 0.09
CA VAL A 262 2.95 -15.05 0.40
C VAL A 262 1.76 -14.54 -0.40
N MET A 263 0.80 -13.92 0.27
CA MET A 263 -0.39 -13.37 -0.35
C MET A 263 -0.47 -11.86 -0.10
N VAL A 264 -0.87 -11.09 -1.10
CA VAL A 264 -1.09 -9.65 -0.99
C VAL A 264 -2.47 -9.33 -1.56
N TRP A 265 -3.35 -8.80 -0.70
CA TRP A 265 -4.65 -8.28 -1.11
C TRP A 265 -4.53 -6.80 -1.49
N ALA A 266 -5.18 -6.40 -2.58
CA ALA A 266 -5.33 -5.01 -2.99
C ALA A 266 -3.99 -4.26 -3.06
N ASP A 267 -3.04 -4.77 -3.86
CA ASP A 267 -1.67 -4.27 -3.90
C ASP A 267 -1.53 -2.81 -4.38
N GLY A 268 -2.59 -2.24 -4.95
CA GLY A 268 -2.66 -0.83 -5.33
C GLY A 268 -3.03 0.13 -4.20
N ASP A 269 -3.39 -0.37 -3.00
CA ASP A 269 -3.75 0.49 -1.87
C ASP A 269 -2.53 1.18 -1.24
N ASP A 270 -2.55 2.51 -1.19
CA ASP A 270 -1.45 3.35 -0.69
C ASP A 270 -1.04 3.04 0.77
N SER A 271 -1.93 2.44 1.58
CA SER A 271 -1.59 2.02 2.94
C SER A 271 -0.48 0.97 2.99
N LEU A 272 -0.25 0.26 1.88
CA LEU A 272 0.84 -0.71 1.71
C LEU A 272 2.20 -0.09 1.42
N ALA A 273 2.28 1.23 1.13
CA ALA A 273 3.54 1.95 1.03
C ALA A 273 3.99 2.47 2.40
N GLU A 274 5.26 2.27 2.75
CA GLU A 274 5.79 2.67 4.06
C GLU A 274 6.21 4.15 4.05
N PRO A 275 5.65 5.01 4.92
CA PRO A 275 6.03 6.42 5.00
C PRO A 275 7.36 6.67 5.75
N ARG A 276 7.98 5.64 6.34
CA ARG A 276 9.29 5.74 7.01
C ARG A 276 10.38 5.16 6.10
N ALA A 277 11.60 5.70 6.22
CA ALA A 277 12.73 5.20 5.47
C ALA A 277 12.93 3.68 5.68
N PRO A 278 13.32 2.92 4.63
CA PRO A 278 13.65 3.39 3.28
C PRO A 278 12.44 3.40 2.32
N TYR A 279 11.23 3.57 2.86
CA TYR A 279 9.98 3.68 2.12
C TYR A 279 9.58 2.46 1.27
N PRO A 280 9.79 1.21 1.75
CA PRO A 280 9.46 0.04 0.96
C PRO A 280 7.95 -0.10 0.73
N HIS A 281 7.58 -0.65 -0.42
CA HIS A 281 6.20 -1.06 -0.68
C HIS A 281 6.01 -2.54 -0.29
N ALA A 282 4.94 -2.88 0.44
CA ALA A 282 4.75 -4.24 0.96
C ALA A 282 4.71 -5.31 -0.14
N ARG A 283 4.08 -5.02 -1.29
CA ARG A 283 4.11 -5.90 -2.48
C ARG A 283 5.54 -6.26 -2.88
N GLU A 284 6.41 -5.27 -3.05
CA GLU A 284 7.78 -5.49 -3.53
C GLU A 284 8.58 -6.34 -2.54
N VAL A 285 8.42 -6.07 -1.23
CA VAL A 285 9.04 -6.89 -0.18
C VAL A 285 8.49 -8.32 -0.19
N ALA A 286 7.18 -8.48 -0.38
CA ALA A 286 6.52 -9.79 -0.48
C ALA A 286 7.05 -10.60 -1.68
N MET A 287 7.19 -9.98 -2.85
CA MET A 287 7.70 -10.66 -4.06
C MET A 287 9.18 -11.00 -3.94
N LEU A 288 9.99 -10.10 -3.37
CA LEU A 288 11.39 -10.35 -3.03
C LEU A 288 11.51 -11.53 -2.07
N ARG A 289 10.67 -11.56 -1.03
CA ARG A 289 10.62 -12.65 -0.05
C ARG A 289 10.21 -13.97 -0.68
N ALA A 290 9.19 -13.98 -1.55
CA ALA A 290 8.76 -15.18 -2.27
C ALA A 290 9.85 -15.72 -3.22
N HIS A 291 10.64 -14.83 -3.83
CA HIS A 291 11.79 -15.21 -4.62
C HIS A 291 12.90 -15.83 -3.77
N GLN A 292 13.32 -15.16 -2.68
CA GLN A 292 14.37 -15.64 -1.77
C GLN A 292 14.02 -16.97 -1.09
N ALA A 293 12.77 -17.11 -0.63
CA ALA A 293 12.28 -18.33 0.01
C ALA A 293 11.92 -19.44 -1.00
N ARG A 294 11.94 -19.14 -2.31
CA ARG A 294 11.47 -20.04 -3.37
C ARG A 294 10.08 -20.61 -3.08
N CYS A 295 9.16 -19.75 -2.66
CA CYS A 295 7.81 -20.12 -2.28
C CYS A 295 6.76 -19.58 -3.26
N ALA A 296 5.51 -20.00 -3.08
CA ALA A 296 4.39 -19.51 -3.86
C ALA A 296 4.07 -18.04 -3.55
N ALA A 297 3.43 -17.35 -4.49
CA ALA A 297 2.96 -15.98 -4.32
C ALA A 297 1.58 -15.77 -4.95
N LEU A 298 0.72 -14.99 -4.30
CA LEU A 298 -0.59 -14.61 -4.81
C LEU A 298 -0.84 -13.11 -4.60
N ILE A 299 -1.04 -12.37 -5.67
CA ILE A 299 -1.57 -10.99 -5.59
C ILE A 299 -3.05 -11.04 -6.00
N GLY A 300 -3.94 -10.60 -5.12
CA GLY A 300 -5.39 -10.63 -5.35
C GLY A 300 -6.02 -9.24 -5.34
N GLY A 301 -6.98 -9.01 -6.22
CA GLY A 301 -7.74 -7.76 -6.25
C GLY A 301 -8.94 -7.80 -7.19
N TYR A 302 -9.88 -6.85 -7.01
CA TYR A 302 -10.92 -6.60 -8.01
C TYR A 302 -10.37 -5.88 -9.24
N ALA A 303 -9.50 -4.88 -9.05
CA ALA A 303 -8.69 -4.29 -10.11
C ALA A 303 -7.26 -4.84 -10.10
N ARG A 304 -6.45 -4.47 -11.10
CA ARG A 304 -5.07 -4.89 -11.26
C ARG A 304 -4.18 -3.66 -11.45
N THR A 305 -3.07 -3.61 -10.72
CA THR A 305 -2.07 -2.55 -10.88
C THR A 305 -1.19 -2.79 -12.11
N ALA A 306 -0.59 -1.73 -12.65
CA ALA A 306 0.43 -1.86 -13.68
C ALA A 306 1.63 -2.71 -13.18
N GLU A 307 1.96 -2.64 -11.88
CA GLU A 307 3.02 -3.44 -11.27
C GLU A 307 2.71 -4.94 -11.25
N ALA A 308 1.51 -5.34 -10.79
CA ALA A 308 1.09 -6.72 -10.81
C ALA A 308 0.97 -7.25 -12.25
N HIS A 309 0.52 -6.41 -13.19
CA HIS A 309 0.44 -6.77 -14.59
C HIS A 309 1.82 -6.97 -15.23
N ALA A 310 2.81 -6.17 -14.86
CA ALA A 310 4.20 -6.35 -15.31
C ALA A 310 4.79 -7.69 -14.84
N LEU A 311 4.40 -8.21 -13.67
CA LEU A 311 4.80 -9.53 -13.20
C LEU A 311 4.23 -10.66 -14.06
N VAL A 312 2.98 -10.50 -14.54
CA VAL A 312 2.37 -11.46 -15.47
C VAL A 312 3.03 -11.37 -16.84
N ARG A 313 3.20 -10.15 -17.38
CA ARG A 313 3.78 -9.91 -18.71
C ARG A 313 5.23 -10.38 -18.82
N SER A 314 5.99 -10.32 -17.74
CA SER A 314 7.36 -10.85 -17.67
C SER A 314 7.44 -12.38 -17.49
N GLY A 315 6.31 -13.06 -17.28
CA GLY A 315 6.27 -14.50 -16.99
C GLY A 315 6.67 -14.87 -15.56
N TRP A 316 6.93 -13.89 -14.69
CA TRP A 316 7.26 -14.15 -13.28
C TRP A 316 6.06 -14.69 -12.49
N ALA A 317 4.85 -14.26 -12.84
CA ALA A 317 3.57 -14.77 -12.33
C ALA A 317 2.63 -15.16 -13.48
N HIS A 318 1.56 -15.88 -13.15
CA HIS A 318 0.53 -16.30 -14.08
C HIS A 318 -0.85 -15.74 -13.73
N ASP A 319 -1.69 -15.56 -14.75
CA ASP A 319 -3.08 -15.18 -14.54
C ASP A 319 -3.89 -16.31 -13.91
N ILE A 320 -4.63 -15.95 -12.85
CA ILE A 320 -5.79 -16.69 -12.37
C ILE A 320 -7.01 -15.79 -12.57
N VAL A 321 -7.73 -16.02 -13.66
CA VAL A 321 -8.87 -15.19 -14.08
C VAL A 321 -10.00 -16.08 -14.54
N ALA A 322 -11.24 -15.66 -14.27
CA ALA A 322 -12.42 -16.39 -14.72
C ALA A 322 -12.71 -16.10 -16.20
N ALA A 323 -13.34 -17.06 -16.88
CA ALA A 323 -13.77 -16.87 -18.27
C ALA A 323 -14.80 -15.73 -18.37
N ARG A 324 -14.81 -15.05 -19.52
CA ARG A 324 -15.65 -13.86 -19.73
C ARG A 324 -17.16 -14.07 -19.47
N PRO A 325 -17.78 -15.21 -19.83
CA PRO A 325 -19.17 -15.48 -19.50
C PRO A 325 -19.43 -15.55 -17.99
N VAL A 326 -18.51 -16.13 -17.22
CA VAL A 326 -18.62 -16.24 -15.75
C VAL A 326 -18.53 -14.87 -15.11
N VAL A 327 -17.56 -14.05 -15.53
CA VAL A 327 -17.42 -12.66 -15.07
C VAL A 327 -18.72 -11.89 -15.33
N ARG A 328 -19.23 -11.93 -16.57
CA ARG A 328 -20.45 -11.22 -16.96
C ARG A 328 -21.69 -11.66 -16.18
N ALA A 329 -21.79 -12.94 -15.81
CA ALA A 329 -22.90 -13.46 -15.01
C ALA A 329 -22.85 -12.95 -13.56
N ARG A 330 -21.65 -12.77 -13.00
CA ARG A 330 -21.44 -12.30 -11.63
C ARG A 330 -21.49 -10.77 -11.51
N SER A 331 -21.12 -10.04 -12.56
CA SER A 331 -21.02 -8.58 -12.50
C SER A 331 -22.39 -7.88 -12.40
N PRO A 332 -22.47 -6.74 -11.68
CA PRO A 332 -23.61 -5.84 -11.79
C PRO A 332 -23.72 -5.25 -13.19
N ARG A 333 -24.89 -4.73 -13.55
CA ARG A 333 -25.03 -3.93 -14.78
C ARG A 333 -24.43 -2.55 -14.54
N VAL A 334 -23.31 -2.26 -15.18
CA VAL A 334 -22.68 -0.92 -15.11
C VAL A 334 -23.18 -0.03 -16.24
N VAL A 335 -23.61 1.18 -15.92
CA VAL A 335 -24.08 2.20 -16.87
C VAL A 335 -23.34 3.50 -16.62
N ALA A 336 -22.65 3.99 -17.65
CA ALA A 336 -21.99 5.30 -17.64
C ALA A 336 -22.97 6.40 -18.04
N LEU A 337 -22.96 7.50 -17.30
CA LEU A 337 -23.79 8.67 -17.52
C LEU A 337 -22.89 9.90 -17.70
N ASP A 338 -23.20 10.72 -18.70
CA ASP A 338 -22.53 12.00 -18.83
C ASP A 338 -22.89 12.92 -17.65
N ASP A 339 -21.92 13.75 -17.25
CA ASP A 339 -22.02 14.75 -16.18
C ASP A 339 -22.67 16.06 -16.69
N SER A 340 -22.97 16.13 -17.99
CA SER A 340 -23.69 17.26 -18.59
C SER A 340 -25.21 17.10 -18.42
N GLY A 341 -25.88 18.10 -17.83
CA GLY A 341 -27.35 18.22 -17.93
C GLY A 341 -28.19 18.21 -16.65
N TYR A 342 -27.64 18.01 -15.44
CA TYR A 342 -28.46 17.98 -14.20
C TYR A 342 -29.37 19.18 -13.98
N ALA A 343 -28.93 20.38 -14.38
CA ALA A 343 -29.72 21.58 -14.18
C ALA A 343 -30.85 21.73 -15.22
N GLU A 344 -30.80 20.98 -16.32
CA GLU A 344 -31.87 20.86 -17.33
C GLU A 344 -32.85 19.72 -17.01
N GLU A 345 -32.60 18.98 -15.94
CA GLU A 345 -33.43 17.87 -15.51
C GLU A 345 -34.81 18.36 -15.03
N ARG A 346 -35.87 17.75 -15.57
CA ARG A 346 -37.25 18.15 -15.25
C ARG A 346 -37.69 17.69 -13.86
N ASP A 347 -37.15 16.57 -13.36
CA ASP A 347 -37.45 16.05 -12.02
C ASP A 347 -36.82 16.95 -10.93
N PRO A 348 -37.63 17.59 -10.04
CA PRO A 348 -37.12 18.39 -8.94
C PRO A 348 -36.20 17.62 -7.97
N ALA A 349 -36.48 16.34 -7.70
CA ALA A 349 -35.67 15.52 -6.80
C ALA A 349 -34.31 15.18 -7.41
N ALA A 350 -34.25 14.97 -8.72
CA ALA A 350 -33.00 14.77 -9.46
C ALA A 350 -32.12 16.02 -9.42
N ARG A 351 -32.72 17.21 -9.56
CA ARG A 351 -32.03 18.50 -9.40
C ARG A 351 -31.51 18.71 -7.98
N THR A 352 -32.31 18.38 -6.95
CA THR A 352 -31.89 18.50 -5.54
C THR A 352 -30.73 17.56 -5.21
N ALA A 353 -30.81 16.31 -5.67
CA ALA A 353 -29.76 15.31 -5.44
C ALA A 353 -28.51 15.51 -6.31
N ARG A 354 -28.56 16.37 -7.34
CA ARG A 354 -27.56 16.44 -8.41
C ARG A 354 -27.29 15.08 -9.05
N LEU A 355 -28.37 14.36 -9.40
CA LEU A 355 -28.33 13.05 -10.06
C LEU A 355 -29.04 13.12 -11.41
N PRO A 356 -28.60 12.40 -12.47
CA PRO A 356 -29.39 12.34 -13.69
C PRO A 356 -30.64 11.52 -13.39
N SER A 357 -31.77 11.77 -14.06
CA SER A 357 -33.05 11.08 -13.79
C SER A 357 -32.94 9.55 -13.78
N ILE A 358 -32.07 8.99 -14.64
CA ILE A 358 -31.84 7.55 -14.70
C ILE A 358 -31.12 6.99 -13.45
N ALA A 359 -30.18 7.74 -12.85
CA ALA A 359 -29.53 7.35 -11.61
C ALA A 359 -30.50 7.42 -10.43
N LEU A 360 -31.32 8.47 -10.37
CA LEU A 360 -32.38 8.60 -9.36
C LEU A 360 -33.38 7.44 -9.45
N ARG A 361 -33.78 7.07 -10.68
CA ARG A 361 -34.68 5.94 -10.92
C ARG A 361 -34.06 4.63 -10.47
N ALA A 362 -32.79 4.38 -10.79
CA ALA A 362 -32.07 3.19 -10.34
C ALA A 362 -32.05 3.08 -8.81
N ALA A 363 -31.79 4.18 -8.10
CA ALA A 363 -31.85 4.22 -6.64
C ALA A 363 -33.28 3.96 -6.11
N ARG A 364 -34.31 4.59 -6.67
CA ARG A 364 -35.72 4.35 -6.29
C ARG A 364 -36.12 2.89 -6.51
N SER A 365 -35.75 2.28 -7.63
CA SER A 365 -36.03 0.88 -7.93
C SER A 365 -35.37 -0.07 -6.94
N ALA A 366 -34.11 0.17 -6.57
CA ALA A 366 -33.42 -0.63 -5.56
C ALA A 366 -34.08 -0.52 -4.17
N LEU A 367 -34.45 0.70 -3.75
CA LEU A 367 -35.15 0.92 -2.49
C LEU A 367 -36.54 0.25 -2.47
N ALA A 368 -37.29 0.31 -3.58
CA ALA A 368 -38.57 -0.37 -3.73
C ALA A 368 -38.43 -1.90 -3.67
N ALA A 369 -37.31 -2.44 -4.14
CA ALA A 369 -36.95 -3.86 -4.03
C ALA A 369 -36.35 -4.25 -2.66
N ALA A 370 -36.56 -3.43 -1.62
CA ALA A 370 -36.07 -3.64 -0.26
C ALA A 370 -34.54 -3.72 -0.12
N ALA A 371 -33.79 -3.19 -1.08
CA ALA A 371 -32.33 -3.22 -1.09
C ALA A 371 -31.71 -1.85 -0.75
N PRO A 372 -30.57 -1.81 -0.04
CA PRO A 372 -29.86 -0.55 0.18
C PRO A 372 -29.21 -0.05 -1.12
N VAL A 373 -28.97 1.26 -1.18
CA VAL A 373 -28.26 1.93 -2.27
C VAL A 373 -26.97 2.53 -1.75
N LEU A 374 -25.86 2.19 -2.38
CA LEU A 374 -24.55 2.78 -2.10
C LEU A 374 -24.39 4.07 -2.92
N VAL A 375 -23.88 5.13 -2.30
CA VAL A 375 -23.47 6.37 -2.98
C VAL A 375 -22.02 6.62 -2.60
N GLN A 376 -21.10 6.36 -3.52
CA GLN A 376 -19.69 6.63 -3.33
C GLN A 376 -19.35 8.05 -3.76
N VAL A 377 -18.69 8.81 -2.88
CA VAL A 377 -18.21 10.18 -3.13
C VAL A 377 -16.73 10.28 -2.79
N PRO A 378 -15.92 11.01 -3.57
CA PRO A 378 -14.46 10.89 -3.57
C PRO A 378 -13.80 11.25 -2.24
N ARG A 379 -14.37 12.18 -1.46
CA ARG A 379 -13.79 12.66 -0.20
C ARG A 379 -14.87 13.04 0.82
N ARG A 380 -14.49 12.94 2.10
CA ARG A 380 -15.29 13.39 3.25
C ARG A 380 -15.52 14.88 3.20
N GLY A 381 -14.38 15.54 3.06
CA GLY A 381 -14.24 16.97 3.07
C GLY A 381 -14.71 17.56 1.76
N TYR A 382 -14.71 18.86 1.86
CA TYR A 382 -15.07 19.81 0.87
C TYR A 382 -13.99 19.89 -0.22
N VAL A 383 -14.27 19.44 -1.45
CA VAL A 383 -13.46 19.83 -2.60
C VAL A 383 -13.86 21.26 -2.95
N PRO A 384 -12.94 22.25 -2.84
CA PRO A 384 -13.22 23.58 -3.34
C PRO A 384 -13.23 23.48 -4.86
N SER A 385 -14.43 23.43 -5.42
CA SER A 385 -14.65 23.60 -6.85
C SER A 385 -15.26 24.98 -7.03
N LEU A 386 -14.89 25.69 -8.08
CA LEU A 386 -15.65 26.89 -8.44
C LEU A 386 -16.93 26.47 -9.16
N ALA A 387 -18.04 27.13 -8.85
CA ALA A 387 -19.25 27.06 -9.65
C ALA A 387 -19.79 28.46 -9.92
N CYS A 388 -20.55 28.58 -10.99
CA CYS A 388 -21.27 29.80 -11.31
C CYS A 388 -22.24 30.17 -10.18
N GLY A 389 -22.19 31.44 -9.73
CA GLY A 389 -23.12 32.01 -8.76
C GLY A 389 -24.56 32.07 -9.29
N ARG A 390 -24.74 32.17 -10.62
CA ARG A 390 -26.05 32.24 -11.28
C ARG A 390 -26.64 30.88 -11.61
N CYS A 391 -26.01 30.11 -12.52
CA CYS A 391 -26.57 28.85 -13.02
C CYS A 391 -26.10 27.61 -12.22
N ARG A 392 -25.23 27.79 -11.22
CA ARG A 392 -24.65 26.73 -10.39
C ARG A 392 -23.83 25.67 -11.13
N ALA A 393 -23.58 25.83 -12.43
CA ALA A 393 -22.68 24.95 -13.19
C ALA A 393 -21.25 25.03 -12.63
N ILE A 394 -20.59 23.89 -12.51
CA ILE A 394 -19.17 23.81 -12.12
C ILE A 394 -18.32 24.53 -13.17
N THR A 395 -17.41 25.39 -12.71
CA THR A 395 -16.51 26.13 -13.58
C THR A 395 -15.20 25.37 -13.75
N ARG A 396 -14.81 25.12 -15.01
CA ARG A 396 -13.60 24.39 -15.39
C ARG A 396 -12.69 25.26 -16.26
N CYS A 397 -11.40 24.95 -16.26
CA CYS A 397 -10.40 25.64 -17.08
C CYS A 397 -10.71 25.47 -18.56
N ARG A 398 -10.70 26.55 -19.33
CA ARG A 398 -11.00 26.49 -20.77
C ARG A 398 -9.90 25.83 -21.62
N HIS A 399 -8.70 25.67 -21.05
CA HIS A 399 -7.56 25.10 -21.75
C HIS A 399 -7.45 23.58 -21.59
N CYS A 400 -7.61 23.08 -20.37
CA CYS A 400 -7.43 21.66 -20.05
C CYS A 400 -8.62 21.02 -19.33
N THR A 401 -9.72 21.76 -19.15
CA THR A 401 -10.92 21.31 -18.43
C THR A 401 -10.68 21.01 -16.94
N GLY A 402 -9.52 21.41 -16.40
CA GLY A 402 -9.16 21.21 -14.99
C GLY A 402 -9.95 22.07 -14.00
N PRO A 403 -9.98 21.67 -12.72
CA PRO A 403 -10.66 22.41 -11.67
C PRO A 403 -9.93 23.72 -11.42
N LEU A 404 -10.73 24.77 -11.27
CA LEU A 404 -10.26 26.10 -10.97
C LEU A 404 -10.35 26.37 -9.47
N SER A 405 -9.33 26.99 -8.91
CA SER A 405 -9.32 27.53 -7.54
C SER A 405 -9.13 29.03 -7.56
N LEU A 406 -9.71 29.73 -6.58
CA LEU A 406 -9.42 31.15 -6.36
C LEU A 406 -7.99 31.31 -5.82
N GLN A 407 -7.30 32.38 -6.22
CA GLN A 407 -5.99 32.70 -5.65
C GLN A 407 -6.15 33.19 -4.19
N GLU A 408 -5.32 32.66 -3.27
CA GLU A 408 -5.39 32.95 -1.83
C GLU A 408 -5.09 34.42 -1.46
N ARG A 409 -4.49 35.21 -2.38
CA ARG A 409 -4.07 36.60 -2.13
C ARG A 409 -4.98 37.66 -2.75
N GLY A 410 -6.30 37.47 -2.69
CA GLY A 410 -7.28 38.54 -2.98
C GLY A 410 -7.26 39.15 -4.39
N GLY A 411 -6.54 38.56 -5.34
CA GLY A 411 -6.52 39.01 -6.73
C GLY A 411 -7.74 38.53 -7.52
N PRO A 412 -8.25 39.31 -8.50
CA PRO A 412 -9.32 38.87 -9.38
C PRO A 412 -8.79 37.79 -10.33
N GLY A 413 -9.17 36.54 -10.09
CA GLY A 413 -8.83 35.45 -11.00
C GLY A 413 -8.91 34.07 -10.36
N ALA A 414 -9.11 33.07 -11.21
CA ALA A 414 -8.94 31.68 -10.84
C ALA A 414 -7.65 31.12 -11.46
N VAL A 415 -7.04 30.14 -10.81
CA VAL A 415 -5.93 29.37 -11.39
C VAL A 415 -6.41 27.95 -11.61
N CYS A 416 -6.12 27.43 -12.80
CA CYS A 416 -6.28 26.02 -13.06
C CYS A 416 -5.31 25.24 -12.19
N ARG A 417 -5.86 24.35 -11.35
CA ARG A 417 -5.05 23.46 -10.53
C ARG A 417 -4.32 22.40 -11.33
N TRP A 418 -4.66 22.22 -12.62
CA TRP A 418 -3.98 21.27 -13.50
C TRP A 418 -2.83 21.92 -14.27
N CYS A 419 -3.15 22.81 -15.20
CA CYS A 419 -2.13 23.40 -16.06
C CYS A 419 -1.45 24.64 -15.46
N GLY A 420 -1.78 25.02 -14.22
CA GLY A 420 -1.28 26.24 -13.57
C GLY A 420 -1.75 27.54 -14.23
N ARG A 421 -2.54 27.46 -15.31
CA ARG A 421 -2.91 28.63 -16.10
C ARG A 421 -3.85 29.53 -15.31
N ALA A 422 -3.48 30.79 -15.22
CA ALA A 422 -4.33 31.83 -14.67
C ALA A 422 -5.48 32.13 -15.63
N GLU A 423 -6.67 32.28 -15.06
CA GLU A 423 -7.91 32.62 -15.73
C GLU A 423 -8.50 33.86 -15.04
N PRO A 424 -7.99 35.07 -15.38
CA PRO A 424 -8.28 36.30 -14.66
C PRO A 424 -9.73 36.77 -14.85
N ALA A 425 -10.34 36.47 -16.00
CA ALA A 425 -11.72 36.83 -16.33
C ALA A 425 -12.59 35.57 -16.47
N LEU A 426 -12.76 34.84 -15.36
CA LEU A 426 -13.49 33.59 -15.37
C LEU A 426 -14.98 33.81 -15.70
N ARG A 427 -15.42 33.40 -16.89
CA ARG A 427 -16.86 33.35 -17.23
C ARG A 427 -17.34 31.92 -17.34
N CYS A 428 -18.51 31.66 -16.76
CA CYS A 428 -19.21 30.38 -16.86
C CYS A 428 -19.41 30.01 -18.34
N ALA A 429 -18.90 28.86 -18.75
CA ALA A 429 -19.05 28.35 -20.12
C ALA A 429 -20.52 28.11 -20.52
N ARG A 430 -21.43 28.00 -19.54
CA ARG A 430 -22.84 27.70 -19.77
C ARG A 430 -23.73 28.94 -19.87
N CYS A 431 -23.58 29.92 -18.98
CA CYS A 431 -24.46 31.10 -18.94
C CYS A 431 -23.74 32.44 -19.08
N GLY A 432 -22.42 32.44 -19.30
CA GLY A 432 -21.61 33.63 -19.50
C GLY A 432 -21.39 34.49 -18.25
N SER A 433 -21.99 34.14 -17.11
CA SER A 433 -21.84 34.87 -15.84
C SER A 433 -20.40 34.77 -15.32
N ASP A 434 -19.88 35.90 -14.85
CA ASP A 434 -18.61 36.07 -14.15
C ASP A 434 -18.71 35.81 -12.64
N ALA A 435 -19.93 35.84 -12.09
CA ALA A 435 -20.20 35.45 -10.73
C ALA A 435 -19.78 33.98 -10.53
N VAL A 436 -18.74 33.77 -9.73
CA VAL A 436 -18.29 32.47 -9.28
C VAL A 436 -18.29 32.42 -7.77
N ARG A 437 -18.62 31.25 -7.23
CA ARG A 437 -18.57 30.98 -5.80
C ARG A 437 -17.77 29.69 -5.60
N ALA A 438 -17.00 29.66 -4.53
CA ALA A 438 -16.48 28.40 -4.04
C ALA A 438 -17.69 27.52 -3.66
N VAL A 439 -17.91 26.45 -4.41
CA VAL A 439 -18.81 25.39 -4.01
C VAL A 439 -18.03 24.26 -3.40
N VAL A 440 -18.74 23.63 -2.51
CA VAL A 440 -18.17 22.75 -1.54
C VAL A 440 -18.89 21.43 -1.67
N ILE A 441 -18.21 20.42 -2.20
CA ILE A 441 -18.77 19.08 -2.45
C ILE A 441 -18.09 18.09 -1.52
N GLY A 442 -18.86 17.31 -0.79
CA GLY A 442 -18.38 16.33 0.19
C GLY A 442 -19.50 15.40 0.66
N ALA A 443 -19.13 14.33 1.36
CA ALA A 443 -20.07 13.29 1.82
C ALA A 443 -21.22 13.81 2.67
N ARG A 444 -20.96 14.74 3.60
CA ARG A 444 -22.00 15.34 4.46
C ARG A 444 -23.07 16.08 3.66
N ARG A 445 -22.65 16.96 2.75
CA ARG A 445 -23.57 17.73 1.92
C ARG A 445 -24.38 16.82 0.99
N THR A 446 -23.71 15.82 0.40
CA THR A 446 -24.38 14.84 -0.45
C THR A 446 -25.45 14.07 0.34
N ALA A 447 -25.16 13.69 1.58
CA ALA A 447 -26.13 13.05 2.47
C ALA A 447 -27.33 13.96 2.77
N GLU A 448 -27.11 15.25 3.07
CA GLU A 448 -28.19 16.23 3.31
C GLU A 448 -29.09 16.40 2.08
N GLU A 449 -28.51 16.51 0.89
CA GLU A 449 -29.26 16.69 -0.35
C GLU A 449 -30.01 15.42 -0.78
N LEU A 450 -29.41 14.25 -0.57
CA LEU A 450 -30.08 12.96 -0.76
C LEU A 450 -31.23 12.77 0.23
N GLY A 451 -31.05 13.16 1.50
CA GLY A 451 -32.14 13.13 2.49
C GLY A 451 -33.34 13.98 2.07
N ARG A 452 -33.12 15.12 1.41
CA ARG A 452 -34.19 15.94 0.84
C ARG A 452 -34.83 15.31 -0.40
N ALA A 453 -34.04 14.63 -1.25
CA ALA A 453 -34.53 14.02 -2.48
C ALA A 453 -35.27 12.68 -2.27
N PHE A 454 -35.03 12.01 -1.14
CA PHE A 454 -35.62 10.72 -0.77
C PHE A 454 -36.30 10.79 0.61
N PRO A 455 -37.42 11.54 0.74
CA PRO A 455 -38.14 11.64 2.00
C PRO A 455 -38.57 10.26 2.51
N GLY A 456 -38.40 10.02 3.82
CA GLY A 456 -38.73 8.74 4.46
C GLY A 456 -37.68 7.64 4.32
N THR A 457 -36.57 7.87 3.59
CA THR A 457 -35.47 6.90 3.49
C THR A 457 -34.36 7.25 4.48
N ALA A 458 -33.90 6.27 5.26
CA ALA A 458 -32.76 6.46 6.17
C ALA A 458 -31.47 6.74 5.37
N VAL A 459 -30.71 7.76 5.77
CA VAL A 459 -29.41 8.10 5.19
C VAL A 459 -28.31 7.74 6.19
N ILE A 460 -27.41 6.85 5.81
CA ILE A 460 -26.27 6.39 6.59
C ILE A 460 -25.01 6.96 5.97
N THR A 461 -24.20 7.68 6.75
CA THR A 461 -22.90 8.18 6.31
C THR A 461 -21.79 7.29 6.86
N SER A 462 -20.92 6.76 5.99
CA SER A 462 -19.74 5.99 6.39
C SER A 462 -18.48 6.63 5.85
N SER A 463 -17.59 7.06 6.74
CA SER A 463 -16.34 7.68 6.32
C SER A 463 -15.30 7.56 7.43
N GLY A 464 -14.02 7.40 7.08
CA GLY A 464 -12.82 7.18 7.95
C GLY A 464 -12.78 7.43 9.48
N ASP A 465 -13.51 8.36 10.09
CA ASP A 465 -13.58 8.60 11.56
C ASP A 465 -14.72 7.79 12.19
N ALA A 466 -15.75 7.49 11.39
CA ALA A 466 -16.94 6.74 11.73
C ALA A 466 -17.28 5.84 10.53
N VAL A 467 -16.53 4.74 10.42
CA VAL A 467 -16.77 3.72 9.40
C VAL A 467 -17.82 2.77 9.93
N VAL A 468 -18.91 2.62 9.17
CA VAL A 468 -19.94 1.61 9.45
C VAL A 468 -19.48 0.29 8.82
N PRO A 469 -19.32 -0.81 9.60
CA PRO A 469 -18.79 -2.06 9.06
C PRO A 469 -19.79 -2.80 8.18
N GLU A 470 -21.07 -2.79 8.57
CA GLU A 470 -22.14 -3.52 7.88
C GLU A 470 -23.47 -2.74 7.96
N VAL A 471 -24.30 -2.90 6.94
CA VAL A 471 -25.68 -2.41 6.89
C VAL A 471 -26.65 -3.57 6.66
N ALA A 472 -27.83 -3.46 7.29
CA ALA A 472 -28.89 -4.44 7.13
C ALA A 472 -29.48 -4.43 5.71
N THR A 473 -30.04 -5.57 5.29
CA THR A 473 -30.74 -5.73 4.01
C THR A 473 -32.13 -5.09 4.07
N ARG A 474 -32.16 -3.75 4.08
CA ARG A 474 -33.38 -2.93 4.09
C ARG A 474 -33.19 -1.65 3.29
N PRO A 475 -34.27 -0.95 2.88
CA PRO A 475 -34.15 0.35 2.21
C PRO A 475 -33.36 1.36 3.05
N ALA A 476 -32.23 1.81 2.52
CA ALA A 476 -31.40 2.88 3.07
C ALA A 476 -30.49 3.45 1.98
N LEU A 477 -30.16 4.73 2.08
CA LEU A 477 -29.11 5.37 1.29
C LEU A 477 -27.83 5.36 2.12
N VAL A 478 -26.77 4.77 1.58
CA VAL A 478 -25.46 4.69 2.25
C VAL A 478 -24.48 5.58 1.51
N VAL A 479 -24.13 6.73 2.08
CA VAL A 479 -23.15 7.65 1.52
C VAL A 479 -21.78 7.33 2.09
N ALA A 480 -20.87 6.84 1.26
CA ALA A 480 -19.56 6.39 1.67
C ALA A 480 -18.43 7.06 0.89
N THR A 481 -17.28 7.24 1.53
CA THR A 481 -16.05 7.55 0.81
C THR A 481 -15.30 6.28 0.42
N PRO A 482 -14.52 6.29 -0.69
CA PRO A 482 -13.66 5.18 -1.08
C PRO A 482 -12.92 4.53 0.09
N GLY A 483 -13.14 3.23 0.31
CA GLY A 483 -12.54 2.42 1.38
C GLY A 483 -13.40 2.33 2.66
N ALA A 484 -14.43 3.16 2.78
CA ALA A 484 -15.35 3.16 3.92
C ALA A 484 -16.73 2.57 3.59
N GLU A 485 -16.89 1.89 2.45
CA GLU A 485 -18.16 1.28 2.04
C GLU A 485 -18.53 0.13 2.99
N PRO A 486 -19.66 0.21 3.71
CA PRO A 486 -20.10 -0.90 4.55
C PRO A 486 -20.39 -2.15 3.72
N ARG A 487 -20.31 -3.33 4.34
CA ARG A 487 -20.86 -4.54 3.74
C ARG A 487 -22.38 -4.52 3.81
N ALA A 488 -23.03 -5.12 2.81
CA ALA A 488 -24.44 -5.44 2.87
C ALA A 488 -24.58 -6.95 2.66
N SER A 489 -25.08 -7.69 3.65
CA SER A 489 -25.18 -9.16 3.60
C SER A 489 -25.97 -9.67 2.38
N GLY A 490 -27.05 -8.98 2.02
CA GLY A 490 -27.80 -9.24 0.78
C GLY A 490 -27.29 -8.52 -0.46
N GLY A 491 -26.14 -7.82 -0.40
CA GLY A 491 -25.64 -6.94 -1.46
C GLY A 491 -26.47 -5.67 -1.66
N TYR A 492 -25.84 -4.65 -2.24
CA TYR A 492 -26.54 -3.42 -2.64
C TYR A 492 -27.38 -3.66 -3.91
N GLY A 493 -28.57 -3.08 -3.96
CA GLY A 493 -29.41 -3.11 -5.16
C GLY A 493 -28.91 -2.14 -6.23
N ALA A 494 -28.33 -1.01 -5.81
CA ALA A 494 -27.67 -0.07 -6.71
C ALA A 494 -26.44 0.58 -6.06
N ALA A 495 -25.48 0.98 -6.87
CA ALA A 495 -24.43 1.92 -6.48
C ALA A 495 -24.39 3.14 -7.41
N LEU A 496 -24.22 4.33 -6.83
CA LEU A 496 -24.02 5.59 -7.54
C LEU A 496 -22.59 6.06 -7.28
N LEU A 497 -21.76 6.10 -8.31
CA LEU A 497 -20.39 6.62 -8.24
C LEU A 497 -20.42 8.07 -8.72
N LEU A 498 -20.34 9.00 -7.77
CA LEU A 498 -20.49 10.44 -8.01
C LEU A 498 -19.15 11.16 -8.01
N ASP A 499 -19.11 12.33 -8.64
CA ASP A 499 -17.93 13.20 -8.70
C ASP A 499 -16.67 12.45 -9.17
N THR A 500 -16.83 11.53 -10.12
CA THR A 500 -15.77 10.63 -10.62
C THR A 500 -14.57 11.41 -11.18
N TRP A 501 -14.82 12.60 -11.72
CA TRP A 501 -13.82 13.55 -12.20
C TRP A 501 -12.79 13.91 -11.12
N ALA A 502 -13.15 13.87 -9.84
CA ALA A 502 -12.25 14.21 -8.75
C ALA A 502 -11.20 13.10 -8.48
N LEU A 503 -11.52 11.85 -8.83
CA LEU A 503 -10.57 10.74 -8.77
C LEU A 503 -9.74 10.66 -10.06
N LEU A 504 -10.39 10.69 -11.22
CA LEU A 504 -9.73 10.64 -12.54
C LEU A 504 -8.83 11.85 -12.81
N GLY A 505 -9.26 13.02 -12.34
CA GLY A 505 -8.58 14.29 -12.56
C GLY A 505 -7.46 14.60 -11.58
N ARG A 506 -6.98 13.62 -10.81
CA ARG A 506 -5.77 13.81 -9.99
C ARG A 506 -4.57 13.93 -10.94
N GLN A 507 -3.68 14.86 -10.63
CA GLN A 507 -2.38 14.97 -11.32
C GLN A 507 -1.40 13.95 -10.75
N ASP A 508 -1.76 12.68 -10.93
CA ASP A 508 -1.05 11.56 -10.36
C ASP A 508 -0.97 10.48 -11.43
N LEU A 509 0.20 9.86 -11.57
CA LEU A 509 0.40 8.76 -12.52
C LEU A 509 -0.61 7.64 -12.31
N ARG A 510 -1.02 7.39 -11.06
CA ARG A 510 -1.92 6.31 -10.68
C ARG A 510 -3.38 6.75 -10.62
N ALA A 511 -3.73 7.97 -11.03
CA ALA A 511 -5.09 8.50 -10.91
C ALA A 511 -6.17 7.59 -11.53
N ALA A 512 -5.93 7.11 -12.76
CA ALA A 512 -6.85 6.23 -13.47
C ALA A 512 -6.93 4.83 -12.81
N GLU A 513 -5.79 4.29 -12.39
CA GLU A 513 -5.67 3.01 -11.69
C GLU A 513 -6.38 3.03 -10.33
N ASP A 514 -6.12 4.06 -9.51
CA ASP A 514 -6.75 4.29 -8.21
C ASP A 514 -8.28 4.45 -8.36
N ALA A 515 -8.71 5.21 -9.37
CA ALA A 515 -10.14 5.40 -9.65
C ALA A 515 -10.82 4.07 -9.97
N LEU A 516 -10.24 3.27 -10.88
CA LEU A 516 -10.82 1.98 -11.24
C LEU A 516 -10.88 1.04 -10.05
N TRP A 517 -9.80 0.91 -9.29
CA TRP A 517 -9.76 0.06 -8.09
C TRP A 517 -10.87 0.43 -7.10
N ARG A 518 -11.00 1.71 -6.75
CA ARG A 518 -12.01 2.20 -5.81
C ARG A 518 -13.44 1.98 -6.31
N TRP A 519 -13.66 2.12 -7.61
CA TRP A 519 -14.96 1.88 -8.24
C TRP A 519 -15.31 0.40 -8.31
N MET A 520 -14.36 -0.46 -8.69
CA MET A 520 -14.58 -1.90 -8.75
C MET A 520 -14.79 -2.49 -7.36
N ALA A 521 -14.08 -2.01 -6.34
CA ALA A 521 -14.29 -2.43 -4.96
C ALA A 521 -15.71 -2.10 -4.46
N ALA A 522 -16.22 -0.89 -4.74
CA ALA A 522 -17.60 -0.52 -4.43
C ALA A 522 -18.62 -1.29 -5.28
N ALA A 523 -18.38 -1.43 -6.58
CA ALA A 523 -19.24 -2.15 -7.50
C ALA A 523 -19.34 -3.65 -7.17
N ALA A 524 -18.30 -4.25 -6.61
CA ALA A 524 -18.28 -5.65 -6.18
C ALA A 524 -19.23 -5.93 -5.00
N LEU A 525 -19.67 -4.90 -4.27
CA LEU A 525 -20.68 -5.00 -3.21
C LEU A 525 -22.13 -4.97 -3.77
N VAL A 526 -22.29 -4.63 -5.04
CA VAL A 526 -23.59 -4.60 -5.72
C VAL A 526 -23.94 -6.00 -6.20
N ARG A 527 -25.22 -6.34 -6.11
CA ARG A 527 -25.78 -7.60 -6.62
C ARG A 527 -25.42 -7.81 -8.10
N SER A 528 -25.50 -9.06 -8.56
CA SER A 528 -25.32 -9.36 -9.97
C SER A 528 -26.41 -8.70 -10.82
N ARG A 529 -26.17 -8.54 -12.13
CA ARG A 529 -27.20 -8.07 -13.08
C ARG A 529 -28.45 -8.96 -13.11
N ALA A 530 -28.31 -10.25 -12.83
CA ALA A 530 -29.43 -11.20 -12.81
C ALA A 530 -30.33 -10.95 -11.59
N ASP A 531 -29.74 -10.51 -10.48
CA ASP A 531 -30.43 -10.19 -9.23
C ASP A 531 -30.84 -8.71 -9.16
N GLY A 532 -30.88 -8.02 -10.31
CA GLY A 532 -31.30 -6.62 -10.44
C GLY A 532 -30.25 -5.57 -10.06
N GLY A 533 -29.00 -5.96 -9.81
CA GLY A 533 -27.94 -5.04 -9.40
C GLY A 533 -27.46 -4.11 -10.51
N VAL A 534 -27.38 -2.82 -10.20
CA VAL A 534 -26.98 -1.76 -11.14
C VAL A 534 -25.95 -0.81 -10.53
N VAL A 535 -24.92 -0.45 -11.31
CA VAL A 535 -23.93 0.57 -10.95
C VAL A 535 -24.06 1.71 -11.93
N MET A 536 -24.32 2.90 -11.42
CA MET A 536 -24.36 4.13 -12.22
C MET A 536 -23.06 4.88 -11.97
N VAL A 537 -22.23 5.01 -12.99
CA VAL A 537 -21.00 5.82 -12.93
C VAL A 537 -21.25 7.14 -13.65
N VAL A 538 -21.18 8.24 -12.90
CA VAL A 538 -21.32 9.59 -13.45
C VAL A 538 -19.98 9.99 -14.06
N ALA A 539 -19.74 9.61 -15.30
CA ALA A 539 -18.54 9.88 -16.06
C ALA A 539 -18.80 9.68 -17.55
N GLU A 540 -18.10 10.43 -18.40
CA GLU A 540 -18.15 10.25 -19.85
C GLU A 540 -17.77 8.81 -20.23
N SER A 541 -18.61 8.18 -21.05
CA SER A 541 -18.42 6.77 -21.44
C SER A 541 -17.22 6.58 -22.38
N SER A 542 -16.71 7.63 -23.02
CA SER A 542 -15.53 7.59 -23.88
C SER A 542 -14.22 7.37 -23.11
N ILE A 543 -14.19 7.62 -21.79
CA ILE A 543 -12.99 7.50 -20.97
C ILE A 543 -12.59 6.01 -20.85
N PRO A 544 -11.34 5.62 -21.15
CA PRO A 544 -10.90 4.21 -21.13
C PRO A 544 -11.12 3.51 -19.78
N THR A 545 -10.88 4.20 -18.67
CA THR A 545 -11.12 3.68 -17.31
C THR A 545 -12.59 3.37 -17.07
N VAL A 546 -13.49 4.21 -17.58
CA VAL A 546 -14.95 4.02 -17.47
C VAL A 546 -15.39 2.83 -18.33
N GLN A 547 -14.86 2.69 -19.55
CA GLN A 547 -15.10 1.52 -20.39
C GLN A 547 -14.64 0.22 -19.73
N SER A 548 -13.49 0.26 -19.05
CA SER A 548 -12.95 -0.90 -18.32
C SER A 548 -13.86 -1.30 -17.17
N LEU A 549 -14.41 -0.34 -16.41
CA LEU A 549 -15.43 -0.61 -15.39
C LEU A 549 -16.71 -1.19 -16.02
N VAL A 550 -17.21 -0.60 -17.11
CA VAL A 550 -18.43 -1.04 -17.81
C VAL A 550 -18.33 -2.49 -18.28
N ARG A 551 -17.15 -2.88 -18.77
CA ARG A 551 -16.87 -4.22 -19.26
C ARG A 551 -16.46 -5.18 -18.14
N TRP A 552 -16.19 -4.69 -16.93
CA TRP A 552 -15.50 -5.43 -15.87
C TRP A 552 -14.17 -6.02 -16.36
N ASP A 553 -13.29 -5.17 -16.91
CA ASP A 553 -12.03 -5.57 -17.54
C ASP A 553 -10.80 -4.98 -16.83
N PRO A 554 -10.45 -5.48 -15.63
CA PRO A 554 -9.29 -4.98 -14.91
C PRO A 554 -7.96 -5.39 -15.57
N VAL A 555 -7.93 -6.50 -16.31
CA VAL A 555 -6.72 -6.98 -16.99
C VAL A 555 -6.42 -6.11 -18.20
N GLY A 556 -7.43 -5.84 -19.04
CA GLY A 556 -7.27 -4.94 -20.18
C GLY A 556 -6.90 -3.52 -19.76
N HIS A 557 -7.47 -3.02 -18.66
CA HIS A 557 -7.07 -1.72 -18.10
C HIS A 557 -5.59 -1.69 -17.69
N ALA A 558 -5.12 -2.71 -16.97
CA ALA A 558 -3.73 -2.77 -16.51
C ALA A 558 -2.73 -2.94 -17.67
N GLU A 559 -3.09 -3.65 -18.74
CA GLU A 559 -2.27 -3.71 -19.97
C GLU A 559 -2.16 -2.34 -20.63
N ALA A 560 -3.28 -1.62 -20.75
CA ALA A 560 -3.30 -0.28 -21.34
C ALA A 560 -2.47 0.72 -20.51
N GLU A 561 -2.62 0.70 -19.17
CA GLU A 561 -1.81 1.49 -18.25
C GLU A 561 -0.32 1.17 -18.41
N LEU A 562 0.04 -0.11 -18.36
CA LEU A 562 1.44 -0.53 -18.46
C LEU A 562 2.04 -0.17 -19.82
N THR A 563 1.29 -0.30 -20.91
CA THR A 563 1.72 0.07 -22.27
C THR A 563 1.94 1.58 -22.37
N ALA A 564 0.95 2.39 -21.99
CA ALA A 564 1.06 3.85 -22.03
C ALA A 564 2.23 4.36 -21.17
N ARG A 565 2.43 3.80 -19.97
CA ARG A 565 3.58 4.15 -19.13
C ARG A 565 4.91 3.68 -19.72
N SER A 566 4.94 2.56 -20.44
CA SER A 566 6.15 2.08 -21.12
C SER A 566 6.57 3.01 -22.26
N GLU A 567 5.62 3.53 -23.05
CA GLU A 567 5.89 4.43 -24.18
C GLU A 567 6.56 5.74 -23.77
N VAL A 568 6.25 6.27 -22.59
CA VAL A 568 6.82 7.53 -22.07
C VAL A 568 7.89 7.32 -20.99
N GLY A 569 8.29 6.07 -20.73
CA GLY A 569 9.31 5.72 -19.75
C GLY A 569 8.91 6.06 -18.31
N LEU A 570 7.75 5.60 -17.86
CA LEU A 570 7.24 5.75 -16.50
C LEU A 570 7.13 4.41 -15.77
N PRO A 571 7.22 4.37 -14.42
CA PRO A 571 7.12 3.15 -13.65
C PRO A 571 5.83 2.36 -13.96
N PRO A 572 5.89 1.02 -14.04
CA PRO A 572 7.01 0.16 -13.63
C PRO A 572 7.97 -0.24 -14.77
N SER A 573 7.89 0.38 -15.96
CA SER A 573 8.77 0.06 -17.10
C SER A 573 10.22 0.54 -16.89
N VAL A 574 10.39 1.51 -15.99
CA VAL A 574 11.66 2.10 -15.55
C VAL A 574 11.73 2.11 -14.03
N HIS A 575 12.91 2.39 -13.48
CA HIS A 575 13.07 2.76 -12.09
C HIS A 575 13.24 4.27 -11.96
N ILE A 576 12.63 4.86 -10.93
CA ILE A 576 12.76 6.29 -10.62
C ILE A 576 13.16 6.47 -9.17
N ALA A 577 14.19 7.28 -8.91
CA ALA A 577 14.51 7.77 -7.57
C ALA A 577 14.04 9.23 -7.43
N ALA A 578 13.27 9.55 -6.40
CA ALA A 578 13.02 10.94 -5.99
C ALA A 578 14.02 11.37 -4.92
N LEU A 579 14.69 12.50 -5.16
CA LEU A 579 15.65 13.15 -4.28
C LEU A 579 15.06 14.47 -3.79
N ASP A 580 14.66 14.51 -2.52
CA ASP A 580 14.04 15.69 -1.91
C ASP A 580 14.99 16.31 -0.88
N GLY A 581 15.37 17.58 -1.06
CA GLY A 581 16.32 18.27 -0.19
C GLY A 581 16.39 19.77 -0.46
N THR A 582 17.35 20.46 0.17
CA THR A 582 17.77 21.79 -0.31
C THR A 582 18.42 21.63 -1.70
N ALA A 583 18.35 22.64 -2.54
CA ALA A 583 18.91 22.56 -3.90
C ALA A 583 20.39 22.19 -3.90
N GLU A 584 21.16 22.78 -2.97
CA GLU A 584 22.58 22.49 -2.77
C GLU A 584 22.82 21.04 -2.35
N ALA A 585 22.07 20.52 -1.37
CA ALA A 585 22.23 19.15 -0.91
C ALA A 585 21.85 18.11 -1.99
N VAL A 586 20.82 18.37 -2.79
CA VAL A 586 20.42 17.49 -3.90
C VAL A 586 21.51 17.44 -4.97
N MET A 587 22.07 18.59 -5.36
CA MET A 587 23.17 18.65 -6.33
C MET A 587 24.42 17.94 -5.79
N ALA A 588 24.79 18.20 -4.55
CA ALA A 588 25.93 17.53 -3.91
C ALA A 588 25.75 15.99 -3.88
N LEU A 589 24.52 15.51 -3.68
CA LEU A 589 24.22 14.07 -3.73
C LEU A 589 24.38 13.49 -5.14
N LEU A 590 23.90 14.20 -6.16
CA LEU A 590 24.04 13.78 -7.56
C LEU A 590 25.51 13.73 -7.98
N ASP A 591 26.28 14.76 -7.66
CA ASP A 591 27.72 14.83 -7.95
C ASP A 591 28.47 13.70 -7.23
N GLN A 592 28.17 13.47 -5.95
CA GLN A 592 28.80 12.41 -5.17
C GLN A 592 28.39 11.01 -5.63
N ALA A 593 27.19 10.85 -6.20
CA ALA A 593 26.73 9.62 -6.84
C ALA A 593 27.31 9.44 -8.25
N GLY A 594 27.87 10.50 -8.84
CA GLY A 594 28.28 10.55 -10.23
C GLY A 594 27.08 10.45 -11.16
N LEU A 595 26.06 11.29 -11.01
CA LEU A 595 24.86 11.24 -11.85
C LEU A 595 24.62 12.58 -12.57
N PRO A 596 24.37 12.58 -13.89
CA PRO A 596 24.27 11.41 -14.77
C PRO A 596 25.64 10.82 -15.14
N ASP A 597 25.75 9.50 -15.27
CA ASP A 597 26.97 8.79 -15.72
C ASP A 597 26.72 8.13 -17.08
N PRO A 598 27.10 8.75 -18.21
CA PRO A 598 26.88 8.15 -19.53
C PRO A 598 27.72 6.89 -19.78
N GLU A 599 28.78 6.64 -19.01
CA GLU A 599 29.67 5.49 -19.19
C GLU A 599 29.17 4.23 -18.47
N ARG A 600 28.56 4.36 -17.28
CA ARG A 600 27.98 3.23 -16.54
C ARG A 600 26.58 2.85 -17.00
N PHE A 601 25.63 3.76 -16.84
CA PHE A 601 24.24 3.56 -17.25
C PHE A 601 23.56 4.90 -17.51
N GLN A 602 22.78 4.96 -18.58
CA GLN A 602 22.04 6.16 -18.93
C GLN A 602 21.00 6.50 -17.86
N ALA A 603 21.33 7.51 -17.04
CA ALA A 603 20.46 8.12 -16.06
C ALA A 603 19.98 9.47 -16.56
N GLU A 604 18.68 9.71 -16.46
CA GLU A 604 18.05 10.97 -16.85
C GLU A 604 17.60 11.74 -15.62
N LEU A 605 17.96 13.02 -15.55
CA LEU A 605 17.57 13.91 -14.48
C LEU A 605 16.36 14.73 -14.89
N LEU A 606 15.30 14.70 -14.09
CA LEU A 606 14.07 15.46 -14.32
C LEU A 606 13.82 16.40 -13.13
N GLY A 607 13.81 17.71 -13.39
CA GLY A 607 13.75 18.76 -12.38
C GLY A 607 14.87 19.79 -12.55
N PRO A 608 15.19 20.59 -11.52
CA PRO A 608 14.56 20.62 -10.21
C PRO A 608 13.16 21.25 -10.23
N VAL A 609 12.27 20.78 -9.38
CA VAL A 609 10.96 21.40 -9.12
C VAL A 609 10.76 21.63 -7.63
N GLU A 610 9.92 22.59 -7.25
CA GLU A 610 9.52 22.73 -5.84
C GLU A 610 8.79 21.48 -5.35
N LEU A 611 9.00 21.10 -4.08
CA LEU A 611 8.28 19.98 -3.49
C LEU A 611 6.77 20.28 -3.51
N PRO A 612 5.93 19.40 -4.09
CA PRO A 612 4.50 19.65 -4.24
C PRO A 612 3.79 19.93 -2.89
N PRO A 613 2.80 20.84 -2.86
CA PRO A 613 2.02 21.12 -1.66
C PRO A 613 1.37 19.86 -1.08
N GLY A 614 1.49 19.67 0.24
CA GLY A 614 0.92 18.51 0.94
C GLY A 614 1.82 17.28 1.00
N VAL A 615 2.92 17.24 0.23
CA VAL A 615 3.95 16.21 0.41
C VAL A 615 4.73 16.50 1.69
N ARG A 616 4.94 15.46 2.51
CA ARG A 616 5.71 15.58 3.76
C ARG A 616 7.11 16.09 3.44
N ARG A 617 7.59 17.12 4.14
CA ARG A 617 8.98 17.61 3.99
C ARG A 617 10.00 16.59 4.51
N PRO A 618 11.21 16.51 3.94
CA PRO A 618 12.29 15.70 4.50
C PRO A 618 12.60 16.10 5.94
N ALA A 619 13.00 15.13 6.76
CA ALA A 619 13.41 15.39 8.13
C ALA A 619 14.79 16.09 8.15
N GLY A 620 15.03 16.94 9.15
CA GLY A 620 16.31 17.64 9.31
C GLY A 620 16.44 18.93 8.50
N ILE A 621 15.45 19.29 7.68
CA ILE A 621 15.42 20.56 6.96
C ILE A 621 14.66 21.61 7.80
N PRO A 622 15.19 22.83 7.98
CA PRO A 622 14.51 23.91 8.69
C PRO A 622 13.09 24.19 8.17
N ALA A 623 12.20 24.56 9.09
CA ALA A 623 10.85 25.00 8.72
C ALA A 623 10.94 26.28 7.87
N GLY A 624 10.28 26.28 6.71
CA GLY A 624 10.28 27.43 5.78
C GLY A 624 11.38 27.43 4.72
N ALA A 625 12.42 26.60 4.83
CA ALA A 625 13.42 26.47 3.76
C ALA A 625 12.78 25.95 2.45
N PRO A 626 13.19 26.43 1.26
CA PRO A 626 12.73 25.83 0.02
C PRO A 626 13.22 24.37 -0.07
N VAL A 627 12.32 23.46 -0.46
CA VAL A 627 12.67 22.06 -0.72
C VAL A 627 12.45 21.81 -2.21
N THR A 628 13.48 21.31 -2.87
CA THR A 628 13.45 20.94 -4.27
C THR A 628 13.43 19.43 -4.41
N ARG A 629 12.74 18.96 -5.44
CA ARG A 629 12.74 17.58 -5.90
C ARG A 629 13.52 17.46 -7.20
N MET A 630 14.43 16.49 -7.25
CA MET A 630 14.99 15.96 -8.49
C MET A 630 14.54 14.51 -8.65
N LEU A 631 14.14 14.11 -9.85
CA LEU A 631 13.92 12.71 -10.19
C LEU A 631 15.11 12.19 -11.00
N VAL A 632 15.56 10.98 -10.68
CA VAL A 632 16.54 10.23 -11.47
C VAL A 632 15.85 9.02 -12.07
N ARG A 633 15.74 8.98 -13.39
CA ARG A 633 15.12 7.89 -14.14
C ARG A 633 16.19 7.02 -14.79
N VAL A 634 16.04 5.69 -14.68
CA VAL A 634 16.92 4.69 -15.32
C VAL A 634 16.12 3.55 -15.92
N ARG A 635 16.70 2.85 -16.91
CA ARG A 635 16.12 1.59 -17.42
C ARG A 635 15.98 0.57 -16.29
N ARG A 636 14.98 -0.30 -16.38
CA ARG A 636 14.60 -1.24 -15.30
C ARG A 636 15.76 -2.14 -14.84
N GLU A 637 16.64 -2.59 -15.74
CA GLU A 637 17.80 -3.41 -15.38
C GLU A 637 18.82 -2.70 -14.46
N HIS A 638 18.87 -1.36 -14.50
CA HIS A 638 19.83 -0.53 -13.76
C HIS A 638 19.32 -0.04 -12.40
N GLY A 639 18.12 -0.44 -11.98
CA GLY A 639 17.51 0.04 -10.73
C GLY A 639 18.32 -0.27 -9.47
N LEU A 640 18.91 -1.47 -9.39
CA LEU A 640 19.79 -1.83 -8.27
C LEU A 640 21.10 -1.05 -8.28
N GLU A 641 21.62 -0.72 -9.46
CA GLU A 641 22.83 0.07 -9.60
C GLU A 641 22.57 1.53 -9.17
N LEU A 642 21.46 2.12 -9.61
CA LEU A 642 20.99 3.43 -9.16
C LEU A 642 20.88 3.48 -7.62
N ALA A 643 20.20 2.50 -7.02
CA ALA A 643 20.04 2.43 -5.57
C ALA A 643 21.39 2.28 -4.85
N ALA A 644 22.32 1.50 -5.40
CA ALA A 644 23.66 1.33 -4.84
C ALA A 644 24.50 2.62 -4.93
N CYS A 645 24.45 3.34 -6.05
CA CYS A 645 25.12 4.64 -6.21
C CYS A 645 24.59 5.68 -5.21
N LEU A 646 23.28 5.82 -5.12
CA LEU A 646 22.64 6.73 -4.17
C LEU A 646 22.94 6.37 -2.72
N ARG A 647 22.87 5.08 -2.34
CA ARG A 647 23.19 4.61 -0.99
C ARG A 647 24.63 4.94 -0.59
N ARG A 648 25.60 4.71 -1.49
CA ARG A 648 27.00 5.07 -1.26
C ARG A 648 27.18 6.58 -1.11
N ALA A 649 26.54 7.37 -1.97
CA ALA A 649 26.65 8.82 -1.95
C ALA A 649 26.06 9.43 -0.67
N VAL A 650 24.87 8.97 -0.24
CA VAL A 650 24.25 9.35 1.04
C VAL A 650 25.18 9.01 2.21
N SER A 651 25.82 7.83 2.20
CA SER A 651 26.80 7.44 3.21
C SER A 651 27.99 8.41 3.25
N VAL A 652 28.60 8.72 2.10
CA VAL A 652 29.77 9.63 2.03
C VAL A 652 29.42 11.04 2.53
N LEU A 653 28.30 11.62 2.07
CA LEU A 653 27.88 12.95 2.50
C LEU A 653 27.50 12.99 3.98
N SER A 654 26.84 11.94 4.48
CA SER A 654 26.53 11.80 5.90
C SER A 654 27.78 11.77 6.78
N ALA A 655 28.88 11.16 6.32
CA ALA A 655 30.14 11.13 7.05
C ALA A 655 30.82 12.51 7.08
N ARG A 656 30.73 13.28 5.98
CA ARG A 656 31.31 14.62 5.87
C ARG A 656 30.55 15.68 6.67
N GLN A 657 29.24 15.50 6.85
CA GLN A 657 28.35 16.46 7.54
C GLN A 657 28.41 17.88 6.92
N THR A 658 28.66 17.97 5.61
CA THR A 658 28.83 19.25 4.91
C THR A 658 27.53 19.84 4.37
N HIS A 659 26.47 19.03 4.26
CA HIS A 659 25.18 19.42 3.68
C HIS A 659 24.00 18.87 4.50
N GLU A 660 22.80 19.43 4.30
CA GLU A 660 21.59 18.86 4.88
C GLU A 660 21.28 17.45 4.33
N PRO A 661 20.56 16.60 5.09
CA PRO A 661 20.17 15.29 4.61
C PRO A 661 19.17 15.38 3.45
N VAL A 662 19.43 14.61 2.39
CA VAL A 662 18.51 14.41 1.27
C VAL A 662 17.67 13.17 1.52
N ARG A 663 16.35 13.28 1.34
CA ARG A 663 15.47 12.11 1.32
C ARG A 663 15.56 11.45 -0.05
N VAL A 664 15.94 10.17 -0.05
CA VAL A 664 15.93 9.31 -1.24
C VAL A 664 14.73 8.37 -1.16
N GLN A 665 13.94 8.30 -2.23
CA GLN A 665 12.83 7.36 -2.38
C GLN A 665 12.96 6.64 -3.72
N ILE A 666 13.18 5.33 -3.70
CA ILE A 666 13.18 4.50 -4.90
C ILE A 666 11.75 4.06 -5.22
N ASP A 667 11.34 4.24 -6.46
CA ASP A 667 10.01 4.00 -7.01
C ASP A 667 8.89 4.59 -6.14
N PRO A 668 8.90 5.93 -5.92
CA PRO A 668 7.86 6.57 -5.12
C PRO A 668 6.50 6.39 -5.78
N LEU A 669 5.45 6.15 -4.97
CA LEU A 669 4.07 6.09 -5.47
C LEU A 669 3.64 7.38 -6.19
N HIS A 670 4.12 8.52 -5.71
CA HIS A 670 3.82 9.85 -6.25
C HIS A 670 5.11 10.51 -6.76
N ILE A 671 5.26 10.58 -8.08
CA ILE A 671 6.42 11.18 -8.76
C ILE A 671 6.28 12.69 -8.96
N GLY A 672 5.05 13.21 -9.10
CA GLY A 672 4.73 14.62 -9.35
C GLY A 672 3.95 15.27 -8.22
#